data_AF-A0A2A2W925-F1
#
_entry.id   AF-A0A2A2W925-F1
#
_cell.length_a   1.000
_cell.length_b   1.000
_cell.length_c   1.000
_cell.angle_alpha   90.00
_cell.angle_beta   90.00
_cell.angle_gamma   90.00
#
_symmetry.space_group_name_H-M   'P 1'
#
loop_
_entity.id
_entity.type
_entity.pdbx_description
1 polymer ?
#
loop_
_entity_poly.entity_id
_entity_poly.type
_entity_poly.pdbx_seq_one_letter_code
_entity_poly.pdbx_strand_id
1 'polypeptide(L)'
;MNVRCRCGKCGKPLVVPGHMVGRNMRCPNCGQVTSTSASPANQDVLSTKWLIGGAAVAFLLLLTSAVCFVLLRPTGEVESAVLVLNIPSDHRGGLIISIDDIDYPAMAQGPLEYQVAAGQHLIELRRPGFQPVTASFVLDENQRRDFSPVWHLIPADKTSVEVAVSDDGLDTGEPADSKDQAVSPVAERPNQKPRPNFDDWYQDLEKAKLEAKASDKDILIAFDGSDWCGWSIRLAEEVFFQHAFRDQVDEKFVVVLIDFPRRPENLGSVENPARNQRLAEHFGVQGFPTIVLTNADGQPYAFDGFREGGPDAYCRYLMEMQAVREELDRTFALIENSGNGDQKLFGVSRALDLLNKQGVLRFYGDRLADWTQIALDHDPKNREGVYEKVFYLRWLVYFQRLAEGNQEQVAFLSTALRRFKSQCQFKNPDNGAQLHLLAGISWLGVGRDHAPQASQCFQQGLACGPRDETLQVRLQSLSLIGQSSLAGTGFVVSRTGLIMTNNHVIEGPGQVRVRFQQMGSPLEVPAQVVARDPDADIALLRVDVPRSVRLKPVVLASSEIRRGEEVAAFGYPMGNNSMIFTRGGISGWTAQDMLLVDCLINPGNSGGPLCDLSGRVLGMVTAKSVNTRSVNSYGLAIPAARLREFLEANFVDEIPRSTSYSRRTKNWKLVNDQVSPGVVIILKKN
;
A
#
# COMPACT_ATOMS: atom_id res chain seq x y z
N MET A 1 28.17 -18.20 -31.43
CA MET A 1 28.87 -19.27 -30.68
C MET A 1 28.48 -20.63 -31.25
N ASN A 2 29.24 -21.69 -30.98
CA ASN A 2 28.93 -23.06 -31.42
C ASN A 2 28.48 -23.90 -30.23
N VAL A 3 27.44 -24.72 -30.43
CA VAL A 3 26.86 -25.60 -29.41
C VAL A 3 27.44 -27.01 -29.57
N ARG A 4 27.84 -27.64 -28.47
CA ARG A 4 28.21 -29.07 -28.44
C ARG A 4 27.01 -29.89 -27.99
N CYS A 5 26.66 -30.92 -28.77
CA CYS A 5 25.59 -31.86 -28.44
C CYS A 5 26.02 -33.30 -28.81
N ARG A 6 25.14 -34.28 -28.62
CA ARG A 6 25.34 -35.67 -29.08
C ARG A 6 24.18 -36.09 -29.97
N CYS A 7 24.44 -36.95 -30.95
CA CYS A 7 23.37 -37.54 -31.75
C CYS A 7 22.56 -38.54 -30.90
N GLY A 8 21.28 -38.28 -30.67
CA GLY A 8 20.42 -39.11 -29.82
C GLY A 8 20.29 -40.59 -30.26
N LYS A 9 20.66 -40.93 -31.50
CA LYS A 9 20.61 -42.32 -32.01
C LYS A 9 21.95 -43.07 -31.99
N CYS A 10 23.09 -42.38 -31.91
CA CYS A 10 24.40 -43.04 -31.94
C CYS A 10 25.41 -42.53 -30.89
N GLY A 11 24.99 -41.65 -29.98
CA GLY A 11 25.77 -41.15 -28.84
C GLY A 11 27.00 -40.30 -29.16
N LYS A 12 27.47 -40.30 -30.41
CA LYS A 12 28.65 -39.56 -30.86
C LYS A 12 28.43 -38.03 -30.79
N PRO A 13 29.48 -37.26 -30.45
CA PRO A 13 29.39 -35.81 -30.32
C PRO A 13 29.20 -35.13 -31.69
N LEU A 14 28.55 -33.96 -31.64
CA LEU A 14 28.32 -33.06 -32.76
C LEU A 14 28.66 -31.62 -32.33
N VAL A 15 29.12 -30.81 -33.27
CA VAL A 15 29.36 -29.37 -33.09
C VAL A 15 28.44 -28.63 -34.05
N VAL A 16 27.48 -27.90 -33.51
CA VAL A 16 26.43 -27.18 -34.25
C VAL A 16 26.73 -25.68 -34.24
N PRO A 17 26.85 -25.02 -35.40
CA PRO A 17 26.91 -23.56 -35.46
C PRO A 17 25.62 -22.96 -34.87
N GLY A 18 25.74 -21.92 -34.04
CA GLY A 18 24.59 -21.37 -33.28
C GLY A 18 23.39 -20.94 -34.14
N HIS A 19 23.61 -20.53 -35.39
CA HIS A 19 22.56 -20.17 -36.34
C HIS A 19 21.79 -21.38 -36.93
N MET A 20 22.17 -22.62 -36.58
CA MET A 20 21.50 -23.85 -37.00
C MET A 20 20.84 -24.62 -35.85
N VAL A 21 20.84 -24.07 -34.63
CA VAL A 21 20.04 -24.61 -33.51
C VAL A 21 18.55 -24.54 -33.86
N GLY A 22 17.77 -25.54 -33.47
CA GLY A 22 16.36 -25.70 -33.84
C GLY A 22 16.12 -26.20 -35.28
N ARG A 23 17.16 -26.39 -36.11
CA ARG A 23 17.01 -26.94 -37.47
C ARG A 23 17.28 -28.44 -37.53
N ASN A 24 16.68 -29.09 -38.52
CA ASN A 24 16.95 -30.49 -38.89
C ASN A 24 18.31 -30.61 -39.58
N MET A 25 19.20 -31.43 -39.04
CA MET A 25 20.57 -31.61 -39.55
C MET A 25 20.90 -33.10 -39.69
N ARG A 26 21.64 -33.47 -40.74
CA ARG A 26 22.02 -34.87 -41.02
C ARG A 26 23.32 -35.22 -40.28
N CYS A 27 23.27 -36.21 -39.39
CA CYS A 27 24.42 -36.62 -38.59
C CYS A 27 25.51 -37.25 -39.50
N PRO A 28 26.73 -36.70 -39.58
CA PRO A 28 27.79 -37.22 -40.46
C PRO A 28 28.30 -38.60 -40.04
N ASN A 29 28.02 -39.03 -38.80
CA ASN A 29 28.43 -40.34 -38.28
C ASN A 29 27.44 -41.48 -38.54
N CYS A 30 26.20 -41.21 -38.98
CA CYS A 30 25.18 -42.26 -39.18
C CYS A 30 24.09 -41.93 -40.23
N GLY A 31 24.16 -40.78 -40.92
CA GLY A 31 23.28 -40.46 -42.05
C GLY A 31 21.80 -40.15 -41.72
N GLN A 32 21.37 -40.24 -40.47
CA GLN A 32 20.01 -39.86 -40.06
C GLN A 32 19.89 -38.36 -39.83
N VAL A 33 18.69 -37.81 -40.08
CA VAL A 33 18.35 -36.42 -39.81
C VAL A 33 17.79 -36.28 -38.39
N THR A 34 18.28 -35.30 -37.64
CA THR A 34 17.85 -35.02 -36.26
C THR A 34 17.56 -33.53 -36.09
N SER A 35 16.47 -33.19 -35.40
CA SER A 35 16.22 -31.83 -34.92
C SER A 35 17.22 -31.47 -33.82
N THR A 36 17.62 -30.19 -33.77
CA THR A 36 18.62 -29.69 -32.80
C THR A 36 17.98 -28.89 -31.68
N SER A 37 17.08 -29.53 -30.92
CA SER A 37 16.64 -29.05 -29.60
C SER A 37 17.60 -29.51 -28.50
N ALA A 38 17.72 -28.71 -27.43
CA ALA A 38 18.44 -29.09 -26.22
C ALA A 38 17.43 -29.52 -25.15
N SER A 39 17.60 -30.73 -24.59
CA SER A 39 16.82 -31.24 -23.46
C SER A 39 17.67 -32.21 -22.65
N PRO A 40 17.55 -32.22 -21.31
CA PRO A 40 17.95 -33.36 -20.49
C PRO A 40 17.10 -34.60 -20.79
N ALA A 41 17.59 -35.78 -20.41
CA ALA A 41 16.91 -37.07 -20.46
C ALA A 41 16.34 -37.43 -19.05
N ASN A 42 15.55 -38.47 -18.80
CA ASN A 42 15.24 -39.71 -19.54
C ASN A 42 13.73 -40.05 -19.50
N GLN A 43 13.22 -40.64 -20.57
CA GLN A 43 12.20 -41.72 -20.53
C GLN A 43 12.42 -42.65 -21.74
N ASP A 44 12.29 -43.96 -21.52
CA ASP A 44 12.43 -45.06 -22.49
C ASP A 44 11.12 -45.90 -22.45
N VAL A 45 10.45 -46.23 -23.57
CA VAL A 45 10.68 -47.41 -24.47
C VAL A 45 10.21 -48.75 -23.84
N LEU A 46 9.41 -49.67 -24.42
CA LEU A 46 8.62 -49.89 -25.68
C LEU A 46 7.57 -51.02 -25.38
N SER A 47 6.50 -51.38 -26.12
CA SER A 47 5.83 -50.90 -27.36
C SER A 47 4.29 -51.23 -27.30
N THR A 48 3.46 -51.72 -28.25
CA THR A 48 3.61 -52.45 -29.55
C THR A 48 2.35 -52.36 -30.46
N LYS A 49 2.45 -52.90 -31.68
CA LYS A 49 1.46 -53.15 -32.78
C LYS A 49 0.13 -53.83 -32.32
N TRP A 50 -1.02 -53.65 -32.98
CA TRP A 50 -1.32 -54.03 -34.38
C TRP A 50 -2.57 -53.32 -35.00
N LEU A 51 -2.70 -53.34 -36.34
CA LEU A 51 -3.96 -53.17 -37.11
C LEU A 51 -4.53 -54.58 -37.45
N ILE A 52 -5.73 -54.86 -38.00
CA ILE A 52 -6.75 -54.16 -38.85
C ILE A 52 -8.11 -54.76 -38.39
N GLY A 53 -9.21 -54.05 -38.11
CA GLY A 53 -10.07 -53.25 -39.00
C GLY A 53 -11.52 -53.81 -38.95
N GLY A 54 -12.51 -53.17 -39.60
CA GLY A 54 -13.92 -53.61 -39.59
C GLY A 54 -14.89 -52.42 -39.67
N ALA A 55 -15.80 -52.43 -40.64
CA ALA A 55 -16.55 -51.24 -41.06
C ALA A 55 -17.93 -51.06 -40.37
N ALA A 56 -18.39 -49.80 -40.38
CA ALA A 56 -19.78 -49.35 -40.36
C ALA A 56 -20.68 -49.62 -39.14
N VAL A 57 -21.23 -48.56 -38.55
CA VAL A 57 -22.63 -48.13 -38.76
C VAL A 57 -22.73 -46.61 -38.47
N ALA A 58 -23.78 -45.95 -38.95
CA ALA A 58 -23.85 -44.48 -39.05
C ALA A 58 -24.42 -43.77 -37.81
N PHE A 59 -23.86 -42.59 -37.56
CA PHE A 59 -24.48 -41.33 -37.07
C PHE A 59 -25.68 -41.36 -36.09
N LEU A 60 -25.47 -40.63 -34.99
CA LEU A 60 -26.42 -39.72 -34.35
C LEU A 60 -27.64 -40.29 -33.58
N LEU A 61 -27.41 -40.62 -32.30
CA LEU A 61 -28.44 -40.56 -31.26
C LEU A 61 -27.93 -39.79 -30.03
N LEU A 62 -28.32 -38.51 -29.95
CA LEU A 62 -28.33 -37.72 -28.73
C LEU A 62 -29.78 -37.68 -28.23
N LEU A 63 -30.10 -38.27 -27.07
CA LEU A 63 -31.30 -37.97 -26.27
C LEU A 63 -31.28 -38.65 -24.88
N THR A 64 -31.66 -37.90 -23.84
CA THR A 64 -32.30 -38.32 -22.56
C THR A 64 -31.76 -39.50 -21.72
N SER A 65 -30.95 -39.17 -20.71
CA SER A 65 -31.22 -39.34 -19.26
C SER A 65 -31.91 -40.60 -18.67
N ALA A 66 -31.16 -41.38 -17.85
CA ALA A 66 -31.57 -41.96 -16.54
C ALA A 66 -30.33 -42.65 -15.87
N VAL A 67 -29.75 -42.12 -14.78
CA VAL A 67 -30.04 -42.37 -13.34
C VAL A 67 -29.40 -43.64 -12.73
N CYS A 68 -28.44 -43.40 -11.82
CA CYS A 68 -27.97 -44.19 -10.65
C CYS A 68 -27.54 -45.67 -10.75
N PHE A 69 -26.22 -45.89 -10.56
CA PHE A 69 -25.64 -46.62 -9.41
C PHE A 69 -24.20 -46.09 -9.23
N VAL A 70 -23.96 -45.03 -8.46
CA VAL A 70 -23.75 -45.06 -6.99
C VAL A 70 -22.66 -46.07 -6.57
N LEU A 71 -21.42 -45.59 -6.55
CA LEU A 71 -20.51 -45.86 -5.44
C LEU A 71 -20.34 -44.54 -4.68
N LEU A 72 -20.46 -44.59 -3.35
CA LEU A 72 -20.29 -43.43 -2.48
C LEU A 72 -18.79 -43.22 -2.21
N ARG A 73 -18.28 -42.01 -2.41
CA ARG A 73 -17.22 -41.48 -1.54
C ARG A 73 -17.89 -40.64 -0.44
N PRO A 74 -17.39 -40.69 0.81
CA PRO A 74 -17.82 -39.76 1.84
C PRO A 74 -17.29 -38.34 1.56
N THR A 75 -17.93 -37.38 2.22
CA THR A 75 -17.52 -35.99 2.48
C THR A 75 -16.05 -35.62 2.23
N GLY A 76 -15.82 -34.60 1.40
CA GLY A 76 -14.78 -33.59 1.67
C GLY A 76 -13.41 -33.74 0.99
N GLU A 77 -13.17 -34.75 0.17
CA GLU A 77 -11.92 -34.83 -0.61
C GLU A 77 -11.97 -33.85 -1.80
N VAL A 78 -11.17 -32.79 -1.75
CA VAL A 78 -10.82 -31.96 -2.90
C VAL A 78 -9.79 -32.73 -3.75
N GLU A 79 -9.94 -32.71 -5.08
CA GLU A 79 -8.91 -33.18 -6.02
C GLU A 79 -7.60 -32.45 -5.71
N SER A 80 -6.62 -33.17 -5.15
CA SER A 80 -5.43 -32.55 -4.54
C SER A 80 -4.13 -33.02 -5.19
N ALA A 81 -3.17 -32.10 -5.26
CA ALA A 81 -1.81 -32.30 -5.72
C ALA A 81 -0.82 -31.83 -4.63
N VAL A 82 0.44 -32.25 -4.74
CA VAL A 82 1.50 -31.91 -3.77
C VAL A 82 2.64 -31.20 -4.48
N LEU A 83 2.81 -29.91 -4.21
CA LEU A 83 3.98 -29.14 -4.61
C LEU A 83 5.11 -29.32 -3.58
N VAL A 84 6.34 -29.54 -4.04
CA VAL A 84 7.54 -29.68 -3.19
C VAL A 84 8.56 -28.61 -3.56
N LEU A 85 8.87 -27.70 -2.63
CA LEU A 85 9.86 -26.63 -2.83
C LEU A 85 11.23 -27.02 -2.25
N ASN A 86 12.14 -27.40 -3.14
CA ASN A 86 13.47 -27.88 -2.80
C ASN A 86 14.42 -26.71 -2.51
N ILE A 87 14.22 -26.07 -1.34
CA ILE A 87 14.98 -24.90 -0.88
C ILE A 87 15.80 -25.27 0.37
N PRO A 88 17.14 -25.13 0.33
CA PRO A 88 18.03 -25.33 1.48
C PRO A 88 17.62 -24.52 2.71
N SER A 89 17.86 -25.05 3.92
CA SER A 89 17.39 -24.43 5.17
C SER A 89 18.04 -23.08 5.47
N ASP A 90 19.32 -22.94 5.19
CA ASP A 90 20.10 -21.69 5.20
C ASP A 90 19.58 -20.65 4.17
N HIS A 91 18.86 -21.10 3.14
CA HIS A 91 18.21 -20.24 2.16
C HIS A 91 16.78 -19.81 2.55
N ARG A 92 16.21 -20.30 3.66
CA ARG A 92 14.85 -19.94 4.13
C ARG A 92 14.78 -18.66 4.97
N GLY A 93 15.91 -18.08 5.35
CA GLY A 93 15.96 -16.83 6.13
C GLY A 93 15.31 -15.66 5.39
N GLY A 94 14.16 -15.18 5.89
CA GLY A 94 13.38 -14.11 5.26
C GLY A 94 12.68 -14.51 3.95
N LEU A 95 12.57 -15.81 3.67
CA LEU A 95 11.91 -16.34 2.48
C LEU A 95 10.37 -16.24 2.60
N ILE A 96 9.75 -15.61 1.62
CA ILE A 96 8.28 -15.61 1.44
C ILE A 96 7.95 -16.55 0.27
N ILE A 97 6.93 -17.38 0.44
CA ILE A 97 6.48 -18.39 -0.52
C ILE A 97 5.01 -18.11 -0.84
N SER A 98 4.73 -17.50 -1.99
CA SER A 98 3.35 -17.33 -2.47
C SER A 98 2.97 -18.48 -3.40
N ILE A 99 1.76 -19.03 -3.22
CA ILE A 99 1.10 -19.90 -4.21
C ILE A 99 -0.33 -19.35 -4.39
N ASP A 100 -0.71 -19.01 -5.62
CA ASP A 100 -2.01 -18.42 -5.97
C ASP A 100 -2.40 -17.18 -5.10
N ASP A 101 -1.42 -16.30 -4.89
CA ASP A 101 -1.49 -15.11 -4.04
C ASP A 101 -1.75 -15.37 -2.53
N ILE A 102 -1.59 -16.63 -2.08
CA ILE A 102 -1.57 -17.02 -0.67
C ILE A 102 -0.10 -17.16 -0.24
N ASP A 103 0.35 -16.31 0.68
CA ASP A 103 1.68 -16.41 1.30
C ASP A 103 1.70 -17.53 2.37
N TYR A 104 2.46 -18.60 2.12
CA TYR A 104 2.72 -19.70 3.03
C TYR A 104 4.01 -19.49 3.84
N PRO A 105 4.07 -19.96 5.09
CA PRO A 105 5.29 -19.94 5.88
C PRO A 105 6.35 -20.91 5.32
N ALA A 106 7.60 -20.45 5.24
CA ALA A 106 8.75 -21.32 5.01
C ALA A 106 9.06 -22.10 6.29
N MET A 107 8.58 -23.34 6.41
CA MET A 107 8.76 -24.16 7.61
C MET A 107 10.25 -24.34 7.96
N ALA A 108 10.60 -24.05 9.21
CA ALA A 108 11.97 -24.12 9.73
C ALA A 108 12.48 -25.55 9.94
N GLN A 109 11.58 -26.53 10.02
CA GLN A 109 11.88 -27.95 10.13
C GLN A 109 11.05 -28.73 9.10
N GLY A 110 11.65 -29.75 8.49
CA GLY A 110 11.01 -30.58 7.46
C GLY A 110 11.15 -30.07 6.00
N PRO A 111 10.65 -30.85 5.02
CA PRO A 111 10.53 -30.44 3.63
C PRO A 111 9.42 -29.37 3.47
N LEU A 112 9.54 -28.53 2.44
CA LEU A 112 8.53 -27.53 2.11
C LEU A 112 7.52 -28.16 1.14
N GLU A 113 6.53 -28.86 1.69
CA GLU A 113 5.48 -29.53 0.92
C GLU A 113 4.14 -28.83 1.12
N TYR A 114 3.46 -28.54 0.01
CA TYR A 114 2.20 -27.80 -0.02
C TYR A 114 1.15 -28.63 -0.75
N GLN A 115 0.08 -28.98 -0.04
CA GLN A 115 -1.13 -29.50 -0.70
C GLN A 115 -1.87 -28.33 -1.36
N VAL A 116 -2.20 -28.52 -2.63
CA VAL A 116 -2.93 -27.59 -3.48
C VAL A 116 -4.01 -28.37 -4.24
N ALA A 117 -4.95 -27.67 -4.88
CA ALA A 117 -5.92 -28.33 -5.75
C ALA A 117 -5.24 -28.94 -7.00
N ALA A 118 -5.95 -29.78 -7.75
CA ALA A 118 -5.63 -30.01 -9.17
C ALA A 118 -6.04 -28.76 -9.98
N GLY A 119 -5.19 -28.31 -10.90
CA GLY A 119 -5.43 -27.06 -11.63
C GLY A 119 -4.16 -26.36 -12.12
N GLN A 120 -4.31 -25.09 -12.54
CA GLN A 120 -3.19 -24.21 -12.84
C GLN A 120 -2.87 -23.35 -11.62
N HIS A 121 -1.58 -23.30 -11.26
CA HIS A 121 -1.07 -22.56 -10.12
C HIS A 121 0.01 -21.54 -10.55
N LEU A 122 0.14 -20.45 -9.80
CA LEU A 122 1.22 -19.49 -9.88
C LEU A 122 2.00 -19.46 -8.56
N ILE A 123 3.32 -19.59 -8.63
CA ILE A 123 4.23 -19.50 -7.48
C ILE A 123 5.07 -18.25 -7.62
N GLU A 124 5.22 -17.49 -6.53
CA GLU A 124 6.21 -16.41 -6.41
C GLU A 124 7.04 -16.60 -5.14
N LEU A 125 8.36 -16.70 -5.30
CA LEU A 125 9.30 -16.88 -4.18
C LEU A 125 10.16 -15.62 -4.02
N ARG A 126 10.06 -14.96 -2.87
CA ARG A 126 10.78 -13.71 -2.56
C ARG A 126 11.81 -13.95 -1.47
N ARG A 127 13.06 -13.54 -1.69
CA ARG A 127 14.16 -13.63 -0.70
C ARG A 127 14.97 -12.32 -0.70
N PRO A 128 15.23 -11.69 0.46
CA PRO A 128 16.04 -10.46 0.52
C PRO A 128 17.39 -10.59 -0.19
N GLY A 129 17.73 -9.60 -1.02
CA GLY A 129 18.97 -9.56 -1.82
C GLY A 129 18.93 -10.32 -3.16
N PHE A 130 17.83 -11.03 -3.47
CA PHE A 130 17.67 -11.79 -4.71
C PHE A 130 16.46 -11.30 -5.52
N GLN A 131 16.52 -11.47 -6.84
CA GLN A 131 15.37 -11.30 -7.72
C GLN A 131 14.27 -12.32 -7.35
N PRO A 132 12.98 -11.92 -7.35
CA PRO A 132 11.88 -12.86 -7.16
C PRO A 132 11.90 -13.98 -8.20
N VAL A 133 11.55 -15.20 -7.79
CA VAL A 133 11.44 -16.36 -8.69
C VAL A 133 9.98 -16.69 -8.87
N THR A 134 9.44 -16.39 -10.06
CA THR A 134 8.06 -16.69 -10.45
C THR A 134 8.00 -17.90 -11.37
N ALA A 135 7.07 -18.83 -11.13
CA ALA A 135 6.87 -20.01 -11.98
C ALA A 135 5.39 -20.44 -11.95
N SER A 136 4.86 -20.96 -13.07
CA SER A 136 3.48 -21.48 -13.14
C SER A 136 3.49 -22.96 -13.51
N PHE A 137 2.55 -23.71 -12.94
CA PHE A 137 2.43 -25.16 -13.03
C PHE A 137 0.99 -25.51 -13.40
N VAL A 138 0.81 -26.64 -14.10
CA VAL A 138 -0.49 -27.32 -14.16
C VAL A 138 -0.28 -28.68 -13.49
N LEU A 139 -1.12 -28.97 -12.51
CA LEU A 139 -1.03 -30.15 -11.65
C LEU A 139 -2.28 -31.01 -11.82
N ASP A 140 -2.09 -32.29 -12.14
CA ASP A 140 -3.17 -33.28 -12.22
C ASP A 140 -3.54 -33.81 -10.82
N GLU A 141 -4.72 -34.44 -10.69
CA GLU A 141 -5.15 -35.09 -9.45
C GLU A 141 -4.09 -36.10 -8.95
N ASN A 142 -3.76 -36.04 -7.65
CA ASN A 142 -2.73 -36.82 -6.98
C ASN A 142 -1.29 -36.63 -7.52
N GLN A 143 -1.03 -35.63 -8.37
CA GLN A 143 0.32 -35.35 -8.86
C GLN A 143 1.22 -34.78 -7.74
N ARG A 144 2.41 -35.36 -7.55
CA ARG A 144 3.48 -34.76 -6.74
C ARG A 144 4.50 -34.08 -7.67
N ARG A 145 4.84 -32.81 -7.39
CA ARG A 145 5.65 -31.96 -8.27
C ARG A 145 6.75 -31.22 -7.52
N ASP A 146 7.99 -31.59 -7.81
CA ASP A 146 9.18 -30.88 -7.33
C ASP A 146 9.48 -29.60 -8.12
N PHE A 147 9.87 -28.54 -7.41
CA PHE A 147 10.44 -27.32 -7.96
C PHE A 147 11.67 -26.87 -7.14
N SER A 148 12.77 -26.59 -7.85
CA SER A 148 14.02 -26.10 -7.28
C SER A 148 14.34 -24.72 -7.89
N PRO A 149 14.13 -23.61 -7.15
CA PRO A 149 14.33 -22.28 -7.69
C PRO A 149 15.81 -21.93 -7.90
N VAL A 150 16.12 -21.28 -9.02
CA VAL A 150 17.43 -20.69 -9.29
C VAL A 150 17.42 -19.23 -8.86
N TRP A 151 18.25 -18.90 -7.87
CA TRP A 151 18.33 -17.56 -7.30
C TRP A 151 19.37 -16.70 -8.03
N HIS A 152 18.97 -15.49 -8.41
CA HIS A 152 19.86 -14.47 -8.98
C HIS A 152 19.98 -13.29 -8.02
N LEU A 153 21.20 -12.89 -7.66
CA LEU A 153 21.45 -11.71 -6.86
C LEU A 153 20.96 -10.45 -7.57
N ILE A 154 20.48 -9.46 -6.81
CA ILE A 154 20.26 -8.11 -7.33
C ILE A 154 21.63 -7.43 -7.44
N PRO A 155 22.06 -6.95 -8.62
CA PRO A 155 23.33 -6.26 -8.78
C PRO A 155 23.40 -4.96 -7.96
N ALA A 156 24.59 -4.65 -7.44
CA ALA A 156 24.82 -3.51 -6.54
C ALA A 156 24.86 -2.13 -7.26
N ASP A 157 24.70 -2.09 -8.58
CA ASP A 157 24.74 -0.89 -9.41
C ASP A 157 23.40 -0.12 -9.46
N LYS A 158 22.41 -0.53 -8.64
CA LYS A 158 21.13 0.18 -8.46
C LYS A 158 20.93 0.79 -7.07
N THR A 159 22.02 0.97 -6.31
CA THR A 159 22.01 1.63 -5.00
C THR A 159 23.19 2.58 -4.83
N SER A 160 23.16 3.73 -5.51
CA SER A 160 24.05 4.87 -5.24
C SER A 160 23.33 6.20 -5.43
N VAL A 161 23.05 6.87 -4.31
CA VAL A 161 23.06 8.34 -4.25
C VAL A 161 24.41 8.69 -3.66
N GLU A 162 25.27 9.35 -4.44
CA GLU A 162 26.58 9.77 -3.96
C GLU A 162 26.44 10.93 -2.97
N VAL A 163 26.93 10.73 -1.75
CA VAL A 163 27.26 11.85 -0.85
C VAL A 163 28.70 12.23 -1.15
N ALA A 164 28.88 13.30 -1.91
CA ALA A 164 30.20 13.84 -2.18
C ALA A 164 30.80 14.49 -0.92
N VAL A 165 31.88 13.91 -0.40
CA VAL A 165 32.85 14.59 0.47
C VAL A 165 34.19 14.51 -0.26
N SER A 166 34.86 15.65 -0.40
CA SER A 166 36.15 15.77 -1.09
C SER A 166 37.27 15.10 -0.30
N ASP A 167 37.99 14.20 -0.96
CA ASP A 167 39.25 13.64 -0.47
C ASP A 167 40.41 14.50 -1.00
N ASP A 168 41.06 15.25 -0.11
CA ASP A 168 42.33 15.94 -0.36
C ASP A 168 43.31 15.38 0.68
N GLY A 169 44.06 14.36 0.26
CA GLY A 169 44.76 13.46 1.19
C GLY A 169 46.14 13.95 1.63
N LEU A 170 46.81 13.12 2.44
CA LEU A 170 48.28 13.02 2.44
C LEU A 170 48.73 11.65 2.97
N ASP A 171 50.02 11.36 2.79
CA ASP A 171 50.60 10.01 2.78
C ASP A 171 51.40 9.67 4.06
N THR A 172 51.67 8.36 4.23
CA THR A 172 52.67 7.68 5.10
C THR A 172 52.95 8.18 6.53
N GLY A 173 52.74 7.30 7.52
CA GLY A 173 53.33 7.43 8.86
C GLY A 173 53.05 6.24 9.81
N GLU A 174 54.07 5.43 10.10
CA GLU A 174 54.01 4.38 11.15
C GLU A 174 54.37 4.92 12.55
N PRO A 175 54.08 4.18 13.66
CA PRO A 175 53.81 4.79 14.97
C PRO A 175 55.04 5.03 15.87
N ALA A 176 54.90 5.96 16.83
CA ALA A 176 55.84 6.13 17.94
C ALA A 176 55.19 6.54 19.27
N ASP A 177 55.50 5.75 20.30
CA ASP A 177 55.45 5.95 21.76
C ASP A 177 54.92 7.25 22.45
N SER A 178 53.97 7.01 23.36
CA SER A 178 54.06 7.29 24.81
C SER A 178 53.40 8.52 25.48
N LYS A 179 52.98 8.24 26.74
CA LYS A 179 52.74 9.13 27.91
C LYS A 179 51.45 9.97 28.00
N ASP A 180 50.63 9.52 28.94
CA ASP A 180 49.85 10.28 29.93
C ASP A 180 49.70 11.81 29.77
N GLN A 181 48.44 12.25 29.61
CA GLN A 181 47.94 13.39 30.38
C GLN A 181 46.44 13.30 30.65
N ALA A 182 46.01 13.86 31.77
CA ALA A 182 44.75 13.52 32.42
C ALA A 182 43.49 13.97 31.64
N VAL A 183 42.52 13.05 31.51
CA VAL A 183 41.15 13.38 31.11
C VAL A 183 40.47 14.13 32.25
N SER A 184 40.09 15.39 32.01
CA SER A 184 39.12 16.09 32.87
C SER A 184 37.69 15.65 32.50
N PRO A 185 36.80 15.41 33.47
CA PRO A 185 35.46 14.89 33.18
C PRO A 185 34.60 15.92 32.44
N VAL A 186 33.94 15.49 31.37
CA VAL A 186 32.85 16.25 30.75
C VAL A 186 31.66 16.22 31.70
N ALA A 187 31.20 17.40 32.14
CA ALA A 187 30.11 17.50 33.11
C ALA A 187 28.79 16.95 32.53
N GLU A 188 28.14 16.06 33.28
CA GLU A 188 26.82 15.51 32.96
C GLU A 188 25.74 16.60 32.93
N ARG A 189 24.73 16.44 32.08
CA ARG A 189 23.57 17.35 32.02
C ARG A 189 22.45 16.83 32.94
N PRO A 190 22.08 17.54 34.03
CA PRO A 190 21.16 17.01 35.03
C PRO A 190 19.68 17.18 34.63
N ASN A 191 19.15 16.25 33.81
CA ASN A 191 17.73 15.81 33.82
C ASN A 191 17.43 14.84 32.65
N GLN A 192 17.80 13.57 32.77
CA GLN A 192 17.24 12.50 31.94
C GLN A 192 16.98 11.26 32.82
N LYS A 193 15.73 10.80 32.88
CA LYS A 193 15.36 9.61 33.66
C LYS A 193 16.06 8.35 33.09
N PRO A 194 16.43 7.35 33.92
CA PRO A 194 16.89 6.04 33.46
C PRO A 194 15.75 5.27 32.78
N ARG A 195 16.05 4.10 32.16
CA ARG A 195 15.00 3.25 31.58
C ARG A 195 14.00 2.76 32.65
N PRO A 196 12.70 2.67 32.34
CA PRO A 196 11.74 1.87 33.09
C PRO A 196 12.23 0.41 33.24
N ASN A 197 12.03 -0.22 34.41
CA ASN A 197 12.44 -1.61 34.64
C ASN A 197 11.31 -2.60 34.30
N PHE A 198 11.59 -3.49 33.35
CA PHE A 198 10.69 -4.56 32.89
C PHE A 198 11.36 -5.95 32.98
N ASP A 199 12.30 -6.13 33.91
CA ASP A 199 13.14 -7.35 33.95
C ASP A 199 12.33 -8.62 34.28
N ASP A 200 11.10 -8.47 34.79
CA ASP A 200 10.11 -9.53 35.02
C ASP A 200 9.33 -9.98 33.75
N TRP A 201 9.40 -9.24 32.63
CA TRP A 201 8.54 -9.44 31.44
C TRP A 201 9.22 -10.30 30.37
N TYR A 202 8.43 -11.09 29.63
CA TYR A 202 8.95 -11.88 28.50
C TYR A 202 9.40 -10.95 27.37
N GLN A 203 10.58 -11.17 26.79
CA GLN A 203 10.97 -10.51 25.52
C GLN A 203 10.72 -11.38 24.27
N ASP A 204 10.29 -12.62 24.47
CA ASP A 204 10.09 -13.61 23.41
C ASP A 204 8.64 -14.09 23.38
N LEU A 205 7.92 -13.68 22.34
CA LEU A 205 6.51 -14.00 22.15
C LEU A 205 6.26 -15.52 22.04
N GLU A 206 7.20 -16.31 21.50
CA GLU A 206 7.00 -17.75 21.40
C GLU A 206 7.16 -18.45 22.77
N LYS A 207 8.03 -17.94 23.65
CA LYS A 207 8.06 -18.38 25.06
C LYS A 207 6.77 -17.99 25.78
N ALA A 208 6.29 -16.76 25.57
CA ALA A 208 5.07 -16.26 26.19
C ALA A 208 3.81 -17.03 25.74
N LYS A 209 3.72 -17.43 24.48
CA LYS A 209 2.64 -18.28 23.94
C LYS A 209 2.60 -19.67 24.59
N LEU A 210 3.76 -20.24 24.93
CA LEU A 210 3.82 -21.51 25.67
C LEU A 210 3.26 -21.36 27.10
N GLU A 211 3.65 -20.29 27.80
CA GLU A 211 3.14 -19.99 29.15
C GLU A 211 1.65 -19.66 29.13
N ALA A 212 1.19 -18.86 28.16
CA ALA A 212 -0.22 -18.48 28.01
C ALA A 212 -1.12 -19.70 27.81
N LYS A 213 -0.67 -20.69 27.02
CA LYS A 213 -1.34 -21.98 26.83
C LYS A 213 -1.28 -22.88 28.06
N ALA A 214 -0.21 -22.82 28.84
CA ALA A 214 -0.07 -23.59 30.08
C ALA A 214 -0.91 -23.03 31.24
N SER A 215 -1.22 -21.74 31.22
CA SER A 215 -1.90 -21.01 32.30
C SER A 215 -3.33 -20.53 31.97
N ASP A 216 -3.84 -20.83 30.77
CA ASP A 216 -5.14 -20.38 30.23
C ASP A 216 -5.33 -18.85 30.25
N LYS A 217 -4.32 -18.14 29.73
CA LYS A 217 -4.26 -16.67 29.69
C LYS A 217 -4.20 -16.14 28.27
N ASP A 218 -4.62 -14.89 28.09
CA ASP A 218 -4.31 -14.11 26.90
C ASP A 218 -2.86 -13.58 26.97
N ILE A 219 -2.42 -12.83 25.96
CA ILE A 219 -1.09 -12.21 25.91
C ILE A 219 -1.24 -10.70 25.73
N LEU A 220 -0.54 -9.93 26.57
CA LEU A 220 -0.40 -8.48 26.44
C LEU A 220 1.00 -8.19 25.90
N ILE A 221 1.08 -7.73 24.65
CA ILE A 221 2.34 -7.40 23.98
C ILE A 221 2.50 -5.88 23.95
N ALA A 222 3.47 -5.36 24.70
CA ALA A 222 3.85 -3.95 24.68
C ALA A 222 5.01 -3.71 23.71
N PHE A 223 4.72 -3.08 22.58
CA PHE A 223 5.74 -2.47 21.73
C PHE A 223 6.07 -1.10 22.29
N ASP A 224 7.32 -0.90 22.71
CA ASP A 224 7.70 0.23 23.54
C ASP A 224 8.99 0.94 23.08
N GLY A 225 9.19 2.18 23.53
CA GLY A 225 10.40 2.97 23.26
C GLY A 225 10.99 3.49 24.56
N SER A 226 11.43 2.57 25.41
CA SER A 226 11.49 2.74 26.88
C SER A 226 12.30 3.93 27.39
N ASP A 227 13.31 4.38 26.64
CA ASP A 227 14.24 5.43 27.07
C ASP A 227 14.11 6.77 26.33
N TRP A 228 13.23 6.86 25.34
CA TRP A 228 13.09 8.03 24.46
C TRP A 228 11.65 8.45 24.15
N CYS A 229 10.68 7.53 24.23
CA CYS A 229 9.28 7.84 23.96
C CYS A 229 8.58 8.30 25.26
N GLY A 230 8.21 9.58 25.32
CA GLY A 230 7.54 10.14 26.50
C GLY A 230 6.21 9.46 26.86
N TRP A 231 5.45 8.98 25.88
CA TRP A 231 4.19 8.25 26.12
C TRP A 231 4.42 6.83 26.64
N SER A 232 5.51 6.18 26.23
CA SER A 232 5.93 4.87 26.72
C SER A 232 6.37 4.96 28.18
N ILE A 233 7.26 5.91 28.49
CA ILE A 233 7.71 6.20 29.86
C ILE A 233 6.49 6.54 30.74
N ARG A 234 5.56 7.37 30.25
CA ARG A 234 4.32 7.71 30.95
C ARG A 234 3.43 6.49 31.20
N LEU A 235 3.30 5.57 30.23
CA LEU A 235 2.52 4.34 30.40
C LEU A 235 3.17 3.39 31.44
N ALA A 236 4.49 3.28 31.42
CA ALA A 236 5.23 2.47 32.40
C ALA A 236 5.06 3.04 33.83
N GLU A 237 5.26 4.34 34.00
CA GLU A 237 5.19 5.03 35.31
C GLU A 237 3.76 5.16 35.85
N GLU A 238 2.77 5.55 35.03
CA GLU A 238 1.39 5.78 35.49
C GLU A 238 0.52 4.51 35.52
N VAL A 239 0.93 3.43 34.84
CA VAL A 239 0.14 2.19 34.74
C VAL A 239 0.98 0.95 35.09
N PHE A 240 1.94 0.54 34.26
CA PHE A 240 2.52 -0.82 34.34
C PHE A 240 3.29 -1.13 35.63
N PHE A 241 3.82 -0.11 36.32
CA PHE A 241 4.54 -0.27 37.59
C PHE A 241 3.68 -0.05 38.83
N GLN A 242 2.40 0.26 38.67
CA GLN A 242 1.45 0.34 39.78
C GLN A 242 1.05 -1.08 40.20
N HIS A 243 1.04 -1.36 41.51
CA HIS A 243 0.62 -2.68 42.04
C HIS A 243 -0.77 -3.08 41.52
N ALA A 244 -1.73 -2.15 41.54
CA ALA A 244 -3.07 -2.36 41.02
C ALA A 244 -3.13 -2.80 39.54
N PHE A 245 -2.11 -2.51 38.72
CA PHE A 245 -2.00 -3.08 37.37
C PHE A 245 -1.52 -4.53 37.41
N ARG A 246 -0.36 -4.79 38.05
CA ARG A 246 0.25 -6.12 38.13
C ARG A 246 -0.73 -7.13 38.72
N ASP A 247 -1.32 -6.81 39.87
CA ASP A 247 -2.26 -7.65 40.61
C ASP A 247 -3.48 -8.09 39.76
N GLN A 248 -3.93 -7.23 38.82
CA GLN A 248 -5.08 -7.52 37.93
C GLN A 248 -4.67 -8.18 36.61
N VAL A 249 -3.46 -7.91 36.10
CA VAL A 249 -3.01 -8.38 34.78
C VAL A 249 -2.32 -9.73 34.88
N ASP A 250 -1.55 -10.00 35.93
CA ASP A 250 -0.83 -11.26 36.11
C ASP A 250 -1.78 -12.46 36.30
N GLU A 251 -3.04 -12.23 36.70
CA GLU A 251 -4.10 -13.26 36.69
C GLU A 251 -4.60 -13.63 35.28
N LYS A 252 -4.56 -12.70 34.31
CA LYS A 252 -5.32 -12.77 33.05
C LYS A 252 -4.49 -12.77 31.78
N PHE A 253 -3.25 -12.30 31.85
CA PHE A 253 -2.36 -12.14 30.71
C PHE A 253 -0.97 -12.69 31.03
N VAL A 254 -0.27 -13.17 30.01
CA VAL A 254 1.19 -13.21 29.99
C VAL A 254 1.68 -11.90 29.38
N VAL A 255 2.56 -11.19 30.08
CA VAL A 255 3.07 -9.87 29.67
C VAL A 255 4.38 -9.99 28.88
N VAL A 256 4.45 -9.29 27.74
CA VAL A 256 5.56 -9.35 26.78
C VAL A 256 6.02 -7.94 26.44
N LEU A 257 7.32 -7.64 26.61
CA LEU A 257 7.93 -6.39 26.19
C LEU A 257 8.74 -6.58 24.90
N ILE A 258 8.35 -5.85 23.86
CA ILE A 258 9.06 -5.73 22.59
C ILE A 258 9.62 -4.31 22.49
N ASP A 259 10.73 -4.06 23.18
CA ASP A 259 11.33 -2.72 23.34
C ASP A 259 12.21 -2.29 22.15
N PHE A 260 12.28 -0.98 21.94
CA PHE A 260 13.07 -0.27 20.94
C PHE A 260 13.79 0.93 21.59
N PRO A 261 14.73 0.69 22.52
CA PRO A 261 15.52 1.75 23.16
C PRO A 261 16.44 2.44 22.14
N ARG A 262 16.83 3.68 22.42
CA ARG A 262 17.71 4.48 21.55
C ARG A 262 19.01 4.92 22.20
N ARG A 263 19.13 4.88 23.53
CA ARG A 263 20.38 5.25 24.20
C ARG A 263 21.33 4.06 24.24
N PRO A 264 22.63 4.23 23.96
CA PRO A 264 23.59 3.12 23.87
C PRO A 264 23.61 2.21 25.08
N GLU A 265 23.43 2.75 26.29
CA GLU A 265 23.42 2.01 27.56
C GLU A 265 22.24 1.04 27.69
N ASN A 266 21.13 1.26 26.99
CA ASN A 266 19.93 0.41 27.05
C ASN A 266 19.83 -0.57 25.87
N LEU A 267 20.62 -0.41 24.81
CA LEU A 267 20.62 -1.36 23.67
C LEU A 267 20.94 -2.80 24.11
N GLY A 268 21.74 -2.94 25.17
CA GLY A 268 22.11 -4.24 25.75
C GLY A 268 20.99 -4.95 26.54
N SER A 269 19.86 -4.30 26.86
CA SER A 269 18.74 -4.95 27.56
C SER A 269 17.74 -5.66 26.62
N VAL A 270 17.96 -5.63 25.30
CA VAL A 270 17.08 -6.28 24.31
C VAL A 270 17.69 -7.62 23.86
N GLU A 271 17.02 -8.74 24.17
CA GLU A 271 17.45 -10.10 23.79
C GLU A 271 17.75 -10.24 22.29
N ASN A 272 16.89 -9.67 21.44
CA ASN A 272 16.94 -9.88 20.00
C ASN A 272 16.26 -8.73 19.21
N PRO A 273 16.97 -7.62 18.93
CA PRO A 273 16.40 -6.47 18.22
C PRO A 273 15.81 -6.83 16.84
N ALA A 274 16.37 -7.84 16.16
CA ALA A 274 15.86 -8.31 14.87
C ALA A 274 14.53 -9.10 14.99
N ARG A 275 14.30 -9.81 16.11
CA ARG A 275 12.99 -10.40 16.45
C ARG A 275 11.98 -9.28 16.71
N ASN A 276 12.36 -8.27 17.49
CA ASN A 276 11.50 -7.13 17.81
C ASN A 276 11.05 -6.39 16.54
N GLN A 277 11.99 -6.06 15.64
CA GLN A 277 11.69 -5.41 14.36
C GLN A 277 10.69 -6.20 13.51
N ARG A 278 10.88 -7.52 13.34
CA ARG A 278 9.94 -8.38 12.58
C ARG A 278 8.57 -8.48 13.23
N LEU A 279 8.49 -8.47 14.56
CA LEU A 279 7.21 -8.43 15.28
C LEU A 279 6.50 -7.09 15.07
N ALA A 280 7.22 -5.97 15.12
CA ALA A 280 6.65 -4.65 14.83
C ALA A 280 6.14 -4.55 13.39
N GLU A 281 6.87 -5.10 12.41
CA GLU A 281 6.43 -5.21 11.01
C GLU A 281 5.18 -6.07 10.88
N HIS A 282 5.15 -7.27 11.47
CA HIS A 282 3.99 -8.17 11.45
C HIS A 282 2.74 -7.51 12.04
N PHE A 283 2.86 -6.94 13.25
CA PHE A 283 1.76 -6.25 13.90
C PHE A 283 1.49 -4.85 13.31
N GLY A 284 2.26 -4.39 12.31
CA GLY A 284 2.07 -3.09 11.64
C GLY A 284 2.23 -1.88 12.56
N VAL A 285 3.14 -1.97 13.54
CA VAL A 285 3.43 -0.91 14.51
C VAL A 285 4.04 0.29 13.80
N GLN A 286 3.51 1.49 14.05
CA GLN A 286 3.97 2.75 13.44
C GLN A 286 4.42 3.80 14.47
N GLY A 287 4.37 3.48 15.77
CA GLY A 287 4.69 4.37 16.87
C GLY A 287 4.57 3.67 18.22
N PHE A 288 4.97 4.36 19.29
CA PHE A 288 5.09 3.81 20.64
C PHE A 288 4.36 4.69 21.67
N PRO A 289 3.77 4.13 22.73
CA PRO A 289 3.56 2.69 22.93
C PRO A 289 2.45 2.18 21.99
N THR A 290 2.63 0.98 21.45
CA THR A 290 1.53 0.22 20.81
C THR A 290 1.35 -1.07 21.59
N ILE A 291 0.16 -1.27 22.15
CA ILE A 291 -0.20 -2.47 22.89
C ILE A 291 -1.05 -3.37 21.99
N VAL A 292 -0.74 -4.66 21.96
CA VAL A 292 -1.50 -5.67 21.20
C VAL A 292 -1.98 -6.73 22.18
N LEU A 293 -3.29 -7.00 22.18
CA LEU A 293 -3.88 -8.08 22.96
C LEU A 293 -4.15 -9.26 22.03
N THR A 294 -3.61 -10.43 22.38
CA THR A 294 -3.77 -11.66 21.60
C THR A 294 -4.31 -12.79 22.46
N ASN A 295 -4.91 -13.81 21.84
CA ASN A 295 -5.13 -15.08 22.51
C ASN A 295 -3.79 -15.81 22.74
N ALA A 296 -3.84 -16.97 23.41
CA ALA A 296 -2.67 -17.81 23.68
C ALA A 296 -1.93 -18.35 22.43
N ASP A 297 -2.53 -18.30 21.23
CA ASP A 297 -1.86 -18.63 19.96
C ASP A 297 -1.04 -17.46 19.36
N GLY A 298 -1.24 -16.24 19.87
CA GLY A 298 -0.71 -15.02 19.27
C GLY A 298 -1.67 -14.33 18.28
N GLN A 299 -2.93 -14.79 18.16
CA GLN A 299 -3.93 -14.17 17.29
C GLN A 299 -4.46 -12.86 17.91
N PRO A 300 -4.24 -11.68 17.30
CA PRO A 300 -4.60 -10.40 17.91
C PRO A 300 -6.10 -10.12 17.81
N TYR A 301 -6.69 -9.68 18.93
CA TYR A 301 -8.11 -9.32 19.04
C TYR A 301 -8.36 -7.84 19.36
N ALA A 302 -7.37 -7.12 19.88
CA ALA A 302 -7.41 -5.67 20.06
C ALA A 302 -6.02 -5.02 19.92
N PHE A 303 -6.02 -3.73 19.57
CA PHE A 303 -4.86 -2.84 19.58
C PHE A 303 -5.18 -1.61 20.44
N ASP A 304 -4.17 -1.11 21.16
CA ASP A 304 -4.30 0.06 22.03
C ASP A 304 -2.97 0.85 22.16
N GLY A 305 -2.97 1.92 22.95
CA GLY A 305 -1.78 2.67 23.33
C GLY A 305 -1.89 3.23 24.75
N PHE A 306 -1.33 4.42 24.98
CA PHE A 306 -1.47 5.10 26.27
C PHE A 306 -2.91 5.59 26.51
N ARG A 307 -3.43 5.42 27.74
CA ARG A 307 -4.73 5.93 28.19
C ARG A 307 -4.60 6.70 29.50
N GLU A 308 -5.37 7.77 29.64
CA GLU A 308 -5.47 8.50 30.91
C GLU A 308 -6.49 7.83 31.85
N GLY A 309 -6.27 8.00 33.16
CA GLY A 309 -7.09 7.40 34.22
C GLY A 309 -6.35 6.39 35.12
N GLY A 310 -5.07 6.11 34.86
CA GLY A 310 -4.24 5.24 35.71
C GLY A 310 -4.59 3.74 35.61
N PRO A 311 -4.09 2.91 36.53
CA PRO A 311 -4.12 1.45 36.39
C PRO A 311 -5.54 0.89 36.35
N ASP A 312 -6.45 1.34 37.23
CA ASP A 312 -7.82 0.84 37.28
C ASP A 312 -8.66 1.18 36.04
N ALA A 313 -8.33 2.27 35.34
CA ALA A 313 -8.93 2.59 34.04
C ALA A 313 -8.38 1.68 32.94
N TYR A 314 -7.07 1.41 32.99
CA TYR A 314 -6.38 0.58 32.02
C TYR A 314 -6.79 -0.89 32.12
N CYS A 315 -6.74 -1.49 33.31
CA CYS A 315 -7.12 -2.87 33.57
C CYS A 315 -8.59 -3.13 33.20
N ARG A 316 -9.51 -2.21 33.50
CA ARG A 316 -10.92 -2.33 33.08
C ARG A 316 -11.05 -2.44 31.56
N TYR A 317 -10.32 -1.61 30.80
CA TYR A 317 -10.31 -1.70 29.34
C TYR A 317 -9.71 -3.02 28.85
N LEU A 318 -8.64 -3.53 29.46
CA LEU A 318 -8.08 -4.85 29.14
C LEU A 318 -9.13 -5.95 29.30
N MET A 319 -9.89 -5.96 30.41
CA MET A 319 -10.93 -6.96 30.65
C MET A 319 -12.14 -6.78 29.72
N GLU A 320 -12.50 -5.55 29.34
CA GLU A 320 -13.50 -5.28 28.30
C GLU A 320 -13.07 -5.85 26.94
N MET A 321 -11.78 -5.80 26.59
CA MET A 321 -11.27 -6.40 25.35
C MET A 321 -11.20 -7.93 25.43
N GLN A 322 -10.83 -8.50 26.59
CA GLN A 322 -10.90 -9.94 26.82
C GLN A 322 -12.34 -10.47 26.66
N ALA A 323 -13.35 -9.75 27.16
CA ALA A 323 -14.76 -10.08 26.93
C ALA A 323 -15.18 -10.01 25.45
N VAL A 324 -14.57 -9.11 24.65
CA VAL A 324 -14.74 -9.07 23.19
C VAL A 324 -14.07 -10.28 22.51
N ARG A 325 -12.90 -10.72 22.98
CA ARG A 325 -12.24 -11.95 22.51
C ARG A 325 -13.13 -13.17 22.75
N GLU A 326 -13.68 -13.32 23.96
CA GLU A 326 -14.63 -14.40 24.22
C GLU A 326 -15.90 -14.30 23.34
N GLU A 327 -16.37 -13.09 23.00
CA GLU A 327 -17.51 -12.94 22.09
C GLU A 327 -17.15 -13.38 20.65
N LEU A 328 -15.92 -13.10 20.20
CA LEU A 328 -15.38 -13.64 18.95
C LEU A 328 -15.32 -15.17 18.99
N ASP A 329 -14.76 -15.77 20.05
CA ASP A 329 -14.67 -17.23 20.21
C ASP A 329 -16.06 -17.90 20.12
N ARG A 330 -17.03 -17.38 20.89
CA ARG A 330 -18.45 -17.81 20.85
C ARG A 330 -19.07 -17.64 19.46
N THR A 331 -18.70 -16.58 18.74
CA THR A 331 -19.20 -16.31 17.39
C THR A 331 -18.59 -17.25 16.35
N PHE A 332 -17.29 -17.58 16.44
CA PHE A 332 -16.64 -18.56 15.57
C PHE A 332 -17.26 -19.95 15.78
N ALA A 333 -17.44 -20.36 17.05
CA ALA A 333 -18.11 -21.61 17.39
C ALA A 333 -19.55 -21.70 16.83
N LEU A 334 -20.29 -20.59 16.77
CA LEU A 334 -21.62 -20.54 16.13
C LEU A 334 -21.56 -20.75 14.61
N ILE A 335 -20.60 -20.11 13.92
CA ILE A 335 -20.41 -20.23 12.45
C ILE A 335 -19.99 -21.67 12.08
N GLU A 336 -19.10 -22.25 12.88
CA GLU A 336 -18.55 -23.59 12.66
C GLU A 336 -19.60 -24.68 12.92
N ASN A 337 -20.22 -24.67 14.11
CA ASN A 337 -21.06 -25.77 14.59
C ASN A 337 -22.56 -25.68 14.22
N SER A 338 -23.06 -24.54 13.72
CA SER A 338 -24.48 -24.47 13.35
C SER A 338 -24.79 -25.25 12.07
N GLY A 339 -25.89 -26.00 12.08
CA GLY A 339 -26.50 -26.58 10.87
C GLY A 339 -27.44 -25.62 10.12
N ASN A 340 -27.63 -24.39 10.61
CA ASN A 340 -28.58 -23.41 10.06
C ASN A 340 -27.84 -22.25 9.38
N GLY A 341 -28.12 -22.03 8.09
CA GLY A 341 -27.51 -20.96 7.29
C GLY A 341 -27.75 -19.56 7.85
N ASP A 342 -28.94 -19.26 8.38
CA ASP A 342 -29.27 -17.95 8.95
C ASP A 342 -28.41 -17.65 10.20
N GLN A 343 -28.15 -18.67 11.01
CA GLN A 343 -27.27 -18.57 12.17
C GLN A 343 -25.80 -18.40 11.77
N LYS A 344 -25.35 -19.07 10.69
CA LYS A 344 -24.01 -18.83 10.13
C LYS A 344 -23.88 -17.41 9.57
N LEU A 345 -24.87 -16.93 8.81
CA LEU A 345 -24.90 -15.55 8.28
C LEU A 345 -24.90 -14.51 9.40
N PHE A 346 -25.68 -14.71 10.47
CA PHE A 346 -25.65 -13.87 11.66
C PHE A 346 -24.27 -13.89 12.33
N GLY A 347 -23.69 -15.07 12.54
CA GLY A 347 -22.35 -15.23 13.13
C GLY A 347 -21.28 -14.51 12.31
N VAL A 348 -21.22 -14.73 10.99
CA VAL A 348 -20.31 -14.03 10.08
C VAL A 348 -20.49 -12.52 10.17
N SER A 349 -21.74 -12.04 10.12
CA SER A 349 -22.04 -10.62 10.24
C SER A 349 -21.54 -10.03 11.57
N ARG A 350 -21.74 -10.74 12.69
CA ARG A 350 -21.30 -10.31 14.02
C ARG A 350 -19.78 -10.33 14.19
N ALA A 351 -19.12 -11.38 13.70
CA ALA A 351 -17.67 -11.50 13.73
C ALA A 351 -17.00 -10.37 12.94
N LEU A 352 -17.53 -10.04 11.76
CA LEU A 352 -17.06 -8.91 10.97
C LEU A 352 -17.20 -7.56 11.70
N ASP A 353 -18.31 -7.31 12.42
CA ASP A 353 -18.46 -6.08 13.20
C ASP A 353 -17.41 -5.97 14.31
N LEU A 354 -17.20 -7.05 15.06
CA LEU A 354 -16.22 -7.09 16.15
C LEU A 354 -14.78 -6.91 15.63
N LEU A 355 -14.37 -7.71 14.64
CA LEU A 355 -13.02 -7.66 14.08
C LEU A 355 -12.71 -6.36 13.34
N ASN A 356 -13.70 -5.75 12.69
CA ASN A 356 -13.53 -4.44 12.04
C ASN A 356 -13.50 -3.31 13.08
N LYS A 357 -14.34 -3.34 14.12
CA LYS A 357 -14.36 -2.34 15.20
C LYS A 357 -13.00 -2.27 15.93
N GLN A 358 -12.35 -3.41 16.15
CA GLN A 358 -11.04 -3.48 16.82
C GLN A 358 -9.84 -3.34 15.87
N GLY A 359 -10.06 -3.12 14.57
CA GLY A 359 -8.98 -2.96 13.57
C GLY A 359 -8.15 -4.22 13.26
N VAL A 360 -8.50 -5.37 13.84
CA VAL A 360 -7.74 -6.63 13.74
C VAL A 360 -8.07 -7.47 12.50
N LEU A 361 -9.07 -7.09 11.72
CA LEU A 361 -9.58 -7.88 10.58
C LEU A 361 -8.48 -8.40 9.63
N ARG A 362 -7.40 -7.63 9.41
CA ARG A 362 -6.26 -8.00 8.55
C ARG A 362 -5.50 -9.26 8.99
N PHE A 363 -5.67 -9.72 10.23
CA PHE A 363 -5.06 -10.93 10.79
C PHE A 363 -5.94 -12.19 10.67
N TYR A 364 -7.19 -12.06 10.18
CA TYR A 364 -8.15 -13.16 10.06
C TYR A 364 -8.42 -13.53 8.58
N GLY A 365 -7.36 -13.50 7.76
CA GLY A 365 -7.44 -13.62 6.30
C GLY A 365 -8.11 -14.92 5.82
N ASP A 366 -7.78 -16.04 6.43
CA ASP A 366 -8.28 -17.36 6.04
C ASP A 366 -9.78 -17.48 6.32
N ARG A 367 -10.20 -17.06 7.53
CA ARG A 367 -11.61 -16.98 7.92
C ARG A 367 -12.42 -16.06 7.01
N LEU A 368 -11.84 -14.98 6.47
CA LEU A 368 -12.52 -14.15 5.47
C LEU A 368 -12.78 -14.89 4.15
N ALA A 369 -11.96 -15.87 3.77
CA ALA A 369 -12.22 -16.71 2.60
C ALA A 369 -13.42 -17.63 2.87
N ASP A 370 -13.39 -18.39 3.98
CA ASP A 370 -14.48 -19.27 4.40
C ASP A 370 -15.82 -18.52 4.53
N TRP A 371 -15.80 -17.36 5.18
CA TRP A 371 -16.98 -16.53 5.36
C TRP A 371 -17.49 -15.91 4.06
N THR A 372 -16.63 -15.73 3.05
CA THR A 372 -17.07 -15.36 1.70
C THR A 372 -17.89 -16.50 1.08
N GLN A 373 -17.46 -17.75 1.27
CA GLN A 373 -18.16 -18.92 0.76
C GLN A 373 -19.48 -19.17 1.51
N ILE A 374 -19.47 -19.11 2.85
CA ILE A 374 -20.70 -19.20 3.68
C ILE A 374 -21.73 -18.13 3.28
N ALA A 375 -21.27 -16.90 2.98
CA ALA A 375 -22.16 -15.84 2.51
C ALA A 375 -22.66 -16.06 1.08
N LEU A 376 -21.90 -16.73 0.22
CA LEU A 376 -22.35 -17.14 -1.13
C LEU A 376 -23.33 -18.33 -1.07
N ASP A 377 -23.12 -19.30 -0.18
CA ASP A 377 -23.96 -20.50 -0.08
C ASP A 377 -25.34 -20.20 0.54
N HIS A 378 -25.40 -19.23 1.47
CA HIS A 378 -26.63 -18.90 2.21
C HIS A 378 -27.25 -17.54 1.83
N ASP A 379 -26.48 -16.55 1.36
CA ASP A 379 -27.00 -15.27 0.82
C ASP A 379 -26.45 -14.94 -0.60
N PRO A 380 -26.61 -15.83 -1.61
CA PRO A 380 -26.08 -15.65 -2.97
C PRO A 380 -26.62 -14.43 -3.75
N LYS A 381 -27.54 -13.66 -3.16
CA LYS A 381 -28.15 -12.47 -3.75
C LYS A 381 -28.07 -11.22 -2.86
N ASN A 382 -27.28 -11.26 -1.78
CA ASN A 382 -27.06 -10.13 -0.88
C ASN A 382 -28.36 -9.54 -0.28
N ARG A 383 -29.34 -10.41 0.01
CA ARG A 383 -30.64 -10.06 0.62
C ARG A 383 -30.47 -9.61 2.06
N GLU A 384 -29.72 -10.38 2.85
CA GLU A 384 -29.42 -10.04 4.24
C GLU A 384 -28.32 -8.98 4.30
N GLY A 385 -27.42 -8.97 3.32
CA GLY A 385 -26.36 -7.97 3.19
C GLY A 385 -25.00 -8.48 3.66
N VAL A 386 -24.92 -9.75 4.05
CA VAL A 386 -23.70 -10.35 4.64
C VAL A 386 -22.64 -10.54 3.57
N TYR A 387 -23.01 -10.92 2.34
CA TYR A 387 -22.05 -11.09 1.25
C TYR A 387 -21.39 -9.75 0.86
N GLU A 388 -22.13 -8.65 0.81
CA GLU A 388 -21.56 -7.30 0.66
C GLU A 388 -20.65 -6.93 1.83
N LYS A 389 -21.04 -7.25 3.06
CA LYS A 389 -20.26 -6.94 4.26
C LYS A 389 -18.90 -7.65 4.24
N VAL A 390 -18.88 -8.96 3.95
CA VAL A 390 -17.65 -9.74 3.75
C VAL A 390 -16.84 -9.15 2.59
N PHE A 391 -17.47 -8.94 1.43
CA PHE A 391 -16.80 -8.48 0.22
C PHE A 391 -16.15 -7.10 0.40
N TYR A 392 -16.89 -6.12 0.91
CA TYR A 392 -16.41 -4.76 1.17
C TYR A 392 -15.21 -4.77 2.13
N LEU A 393 -15.33 -5.44 3.27
CA LEU A 393 -14.28 -5.48 4.29
C LEU A 393 -13.03 -6.24 3.81
N ARG A 394 -13.21 -7.37 3.11
CA ARG A 394 -12.11 -8.13 2.48
C ARG A 394 -11.43 -7.30 1.37
N TRP A 395 -12.19 -6.53 0.59
CA TRP A 395 -11.65 -5.63 -0.44
C TRP A 395 -10.82 -4.50 0.19
N LEU A 396 -11.24 -3.92 1.33
CA LEU A 396 -10.43 -2.94 2.06
C LEU A 396 -9.09 -3.52 2.56
N VAL A 397 -9.09 -4.76 3.08
CA VAL A 397 -7.85 -5.44 3.50
C VAL A 397 -6.91 -5.66 2.30
N TYR A 398 -7.44 -6.02 1.12
CA TYR A 398 -6.63 -6.11 -0.09
C TYR A 398 -6.11 -4.75 -0.56
N PHE A 399 -6.93 -3.69 -0.51
CA PHE A 399 -6.52 -2.33 -0.89
C PHE A 399 -5.35 -1.79 -0.06
N GLN A 400 -5.31 -2.11 1.25
CA GLN A 400 -4.16 -1.78 2.11
C GLN A 400 -2.87 -2.50 1.68
N ARG A 401 -2.99 -3.77 1.25
CA ARG A 401 -1.87 -4.63 0.84
C ARG A 401 -1.37 -4.37 -0.59
N LEU A 402 -2.17 -3.75 -1.47
CA LEU A 402 -1.80 -3.43 -2.86
C LEU A 402 -0.39 -2.83 -2.97
N ALA A 403 0.49 -3.43 -3.77
CA ALA A 403 1.78 -2.84 -4.07
C ALA A 403 1.62 -1.62 -4.99
N GLU A 404 2.36 -0.54 -4.72
CA GLU A 404 2.39 0.64 -5.58
C GLU A 404 2.90 0.28 -6.99
N GLY A 405 2.29 0.85 -8.02
CA GLY A 405 2.56 0.51 -9.41
C GLY A 405 2.00 -0.84 -9.90
N ASN A 406 1.47 -1.72 -9.03
CA ASN A 406 1.08 -3.07 -9.44
C ASN A 406 -0.24 -3.11 -10.22
N GLN A 407 -0.13 -3.05 -11.55
CA GLN A 407 -1.26 -3.12 -12.49
C GLN A 407 -2.14 -4.36 -12.28
N GLU A 408 -1.55 -5.52 -12.02
CA GLU A 408 -2.23 -6.82 -12.07
C GLU A 408 -3.15 -6.98 -10.85
N GLN A 409 -2.69 -6.62 -9.66
CA GLN A 409 -3.51 -6.60 -8.44
C GLN A 409 -4.68 -5.60 -8.55
N VAL A 410 -4.46 -4.45 -9.18
CA VAL A 410 -5.51 -3.44 -9.41
C VAL A 410 -6.53 -3.91 -10.45
N ALA A 411 -6.08 -4.60 -11.50
CA ALA A 411 -6.94 -5.24 -12.50
C ALA A 411 -7.78 -6.38 -11.89
N PHE A 412 -7.18 -7.18 -11.00
CA PHE A 412 -7.87 -8.23 -10.22
C PHE A 412 -8.98 -7.63 -9.35
N LEU A 413 -8.67 -6.65 -8.48
CA LEU A 413 -9.66 -6.02 -7.60
C LEU A 413 -10.78 -5.29 -8.38
N SER A 414 -10.45 -4.66 -9.51
CA SER A 414 -11.42 -4.06 -10.43
C SER A 414 -12.31 -5.09 -11.11
N THR A 415 -11.85 -6.33 -11.26
CA THR A 415 -12.61 -7.43 -11.87
C THR A 415 -13.48 -8.14 -10.84
N ALA A 416 -12.97 -8.34 -9.62
CA ALA A 416 -13.74 -8.82 -8.48
C ALA A 416 -14.93 -7.88 -8.16
N LEU A 417 -14.70 -6.56 -8.15
CA LEU A 417 -15.74 -5.55 -7.92
C LEU A 417 -16.84 -5.57 -9.02
N ARG A 418 -16.45 -5.70 -10.29
CA ARG A 418 -17.41 -5.86 -11.40
C ARG A 418 -18.18 -7.18 -11.31
N ARG A 419 -17.52 -8.28 -10.96
CA ARG A 419 -18.15 -9.59 -10.74
C ARG A 419 -19.19 -9.51 -9.62
N PHE A 420 -18.82 -8.99 -8.45
CA PHE A 420 -19.75 -8.76 -7.34
C PHE A 420 -20.98 -7.97 -7.80
N LYS A 421 -20.79 -6.79 -8.42
CA LYS A 421 -21.87 -5.92 -8.92
C LYS A 421 -22.76 -6.56 -10.01
N SER A 422 -22.26 -7.58 -10.71
CA SER A 422 -23.03 -8.36 -11.69
C SER A 422 -23.84 -9.51 -11.09
N GLN A 423 -23.43 -10.03 -9.92
CA GLN A 423 -24.10 -11.12 -9.22
C GLN A 423 -25.07 -10.62 -8.14
N CYS A 424 -24.76 -9.47 -7.52
CA CYS A 424 -25.47 -8.87 -6.41
C CYS A 424 -25.55 -7.34 -6.57
N GLN A 425 -26.63 -6.73 -6.05
CA GLN A 425 -26.71 -5.27 -5.90
C GLN A 425 -26.20 -4.86 -4.52
N PHE A 426 -25.60 -3.67 -4.44
CA PHE A 426 -25.23 -3.04 -3.18
C PHE A 426 -26.49 -2.59 -2.42
N LYS A 427 -26.66 -3.12 -1.22
CA LYS A 427 -27.70 -2.76 -0.24
C LYS A 427 -27.37 -1.40 0.40
N ASN A 428 -26.08 -1.06 0.54
CA ASN A 428 -25.63 0.31 0.77
C ASN A 428 -24.95 0.89 -0.48
N PRO A 429 -25.54 1.88 -1.19
CA PRO A 429 -24.94 2.44 -2.40
C PRO A 429 -23.59 3.13 -2.13
N ASP A 430 -23.40 3.68 -0.93
CA ASP A 430 -22.16 4.33 -0.52
C ASP A 430 -20.98 3.36 -0.43
N ASN A 431 -21.20 2.11 0.02
CA ASN A 431 -20.18 1.05 0.00
C ASN A 431 -19.68 0.81 -1.44
N GLY A 432 -20.61 0.60 -2.38
CA GLY A 432 -20.27 0.36 -3.78
C GLY A 432 -19.58 1.56 -4.44
N ALA A 433 -20.02 2.78 -4.12
CA ALA A 433 -19.40 4.02 -4.57
C ALA A 433 -17.97 4.20 -4.01
N GLN A 434 -17.74 3.85 -2.74
CA GLN A 434 -16.42 3.91 -2.10
C GLN A 434 -15.45 2.85 -2.68
N LEU A 435 -15.89 1.61 -2.90
CA LEU A 435 -15.04 0.59 -3.55
C LEU A 435 -14.65 1.02 -4.97
N HIS A 436 -15.57 1.64 -5.71
CA HIS A 436 -15.28 2.22 -7.03
C HIS A 436 -14.36 3.45 -6.96
N LEU A 437 -14.48 4.31 -5.94
CA LEU A 437 -13.53 5.41 -5.67
C LEU A 437 -12.12 4.86 -5.44
N LEU A 438 -11.98 3.87 -4.55
CA LEU A 438 -10.69 3.29 -4.20
C LEU A 438 -10.07 2.56 -5.40
N ALA A 439 -10.84 1.78 -6.16
CA ALA A 439 -10.37 1.15 -7.40
C ALA A 439 -9.87 2.19 -8.43
N GLY A 440 -10.57 3.32 -8.56
CA GLY A 440 -10.14 4.41 -9.43
C GLY A 440 -8.85 5.08 -8.96
N ILE A 441 -8.70 5.30 -7.64
CA ILE A 441 -7.46 5.82 -7.04
C ILE A 441 -6.30 4.83 -7.25
N SER A 442 -6.53 3.53 -7.10
CA SER A 442 -5.55 2.49 -7.39
C SER A 442 -5.04 2.55 -8.83
N TRP A 443 -5.92 2.73 -9.83
CA TRP A 443 -5.51 2.89 -11.23
C TRP A 443 -4.59 4.10 -11.46
N LEU A 444 -4.87 5.23 -10.80
CA LEU A 444 -3.97 6.40 -10.86
C LEU A 444 -2.61 6.14 -10.19
N GLY A 445 -2.56 5.25 -9.20
CA GLY A 445 -1.33 4.76 -8.57
C GLY A 445 -0.55 3.72 -9.38
N VAL A 446 -1.12 3.21 -10.49
CA VAL A 446 -0.39 2.42 -11.49
C VAL A 446 0.31 3.35 -12.48
N GLY A 447 -0.39 4.36 -12.99
CA GLY A 447 0.18 5.34 -13.92
C GLY A 447 -0.83 6.34 -14.47
N ARG A 448 -0.33 7.42 -15.09
CA ARG A 448 -1.20 8.43 -15.74
C ARG A 448 -1.91 7.86 -16.98
N ASP A 449 -1.33 6.87 -17.65
CA ASP A 449 -1.92 6.23 -18.84
C ASP A 449 -3.18 5.41 -18.53
N HIS A 450 -3.36 5.02 -17.26
CA HIS A 450 -4.55 4.33 -16.75
C HIS A 450 -5.69 5.28 -16.35
N ALA A 451 -5.57 6.57 -16.69
CA ALA A 451 -6.62 7.57 -16.54
C ALA A 451 -8.00 7.11 -17.07
N PRO A 452 -8.14 6.45 -18.24
CA PRO A 452 -9.44 5.95 -18.71
C PRO A 452 -10.06 4.90 -17.79
N GLN A 453 -9.26 3.96 -17.26
CA GLN A 453 -9.70 2.93 -16.32
C GLN A 453 -10.15 3.56 -15.00
N ALA A 454 -9.35 4.49 -14.48
CA ALA A 454 -9.69 5.25 -13.27
C ALA A 454 -11.02 6.01 -13.45
N SER A 455 -11.15 6.76 -14.55
CA SER A 455 -12.36 7.49 -14.95
C SER A 455 -13.59 6.58 -15.01
N GLN A 456 -13.46 5.41 -15.62
CA GLN A 456 -14.53 4.40 -15.67
C GLN A 456 -14.93 3.91 -14.26
N CYS A 457 -13.97 3.68 -13.36
CA CYS A 457 -14.27 3.32 -11.97
C CYS A 457 -15.04 4.44 -11.26
N PHE A 458 -14.61 5.70 -11.37
CA PHE A 458 -15.33 6.82 -10.73
C PHE A 458 -16.76 6.99 -11.27
N GLN A 459 -16.96 6.84 -12.58
CA GLN A 459 -18.30 6.83 -13.21
C GLN A 459 -19.16 5.66 -12.72
N GLN A 460 -18.59 4.46 -12.57
CA GLN A 460 -19.29 3.30 -12.00
C GLN A 460 -19.65 3.51 -10.52
N GLY A 461 -18.86 4.30 -9.78
CA GLY A 461 -19.16 4.72 -8.41
C GLY A 461 -20.34 5.69 -8.33
N LEU A 462 -20.39 6.70 -9.21
CA LEU A 462 -21.58 7.57 -9.35
C LEU A 462 -22.83 6.76 -9.71
N ALA A 463 -22.68 5.77 -10.59
CA ALA A 463 -23.76 4.86 -11.00
C ALA A 463 -24.20 3.86 -9.90
N CYS A 464 -23.60 3.89 -8.69
CA CYS A 464 -24.20 3.24 -7.51
C CYS A 464 -25.25 4.12 -6.81
N GLY A 465 -25.30 5.43 -7.08
CA GLY A 465 -26.18 6.38 -6.40
C GLY A 465 -25.83 6.63 -4.92
N PRO A 466 -24.57 6.97 -4.58
CA PRO A 466 -24.18 7.30 -3.20
C PRO A 466 -25.02 8.44 -2.63
N ARG A 467 -25.27 8.37 -1.32
CA ARG A 467 -26.02 9.37 -0.53
C ARG A 467 -25.07 10.37 0.12
N ASP A 468 -23.82 9.98 0.39
CA ASP A 468 -22.79 10.87 0.93
C ASP A 468 -22.42 11.97 -0.10
N GLU A 469 -22.63 13.23 0.25
CA GLU A 469 -22.37 14.38 -0.62
C GLU A 469 -20.87 14.58 -0.92
N THR A 470 -19.99 14.24 0.03
CA THR A 470 -18.54 14.34 -0.14
C THR A 470 -18.05 13.28 -1.14
N LEU A 471 -18.56 12.06 -1.01
CA LEU A 471 -18.30 10.96 -1.93
C LEU A 471 -18.84 11.26 -3.33
N GLN A 472 -20.06 11.81 -3.44
CA GLN A 472 -20.61 12.32 -4.71
C GLN A 472 -19.70 13.37 -5.35
N VAL A 473 -19.32 14.44 -4.65
CA VAL A 473 -18.47 15.53 -5.18
C VAL A 473 -17.08 15.02 -5.57
N ARG A 474 -16.48 14.13 -4.77
CA ARG A 474 -15.17 13.51 -5.06
C ARG A 474 -15.25 12.65 -6.32
N LEU A 475 -16.26 11.77 -6.43
CA LEU A 475 -16.48 10.94 -7.61
C LEU A 475 -16.82 11.75 -8.87
N GLN A 476 -17.64 12.80 -8.77
CA GLN A 476 -17.94 13.72 -9.87
C GLN A 476 -16.66 14.39 -10.39
N SER A 477 -15.85 14.96 -9.49
CA SER A 477 -14.59 15.62 -9.82
C SER A 477 -13.61 14.68 -10.53
N LEU A 478 -13.53 13.42 -10.08
CA LEU A 478 -12.63 12.40 -10.61
C LEU A 478 -13.16 11.70 -11.89
N SER A 479 -14.47 11.67 -12.12
CA SER A 479 -15.10 11.06 -13.31
C SER A 479 -14.77 11.75 -14.64
N LEU A 480 -14.16 12.92 -14.58
CA LEU A 480 -13.68 13.72 -15.72
C LEU A 480 -12.22 13.37 -16.12
N ILE A 481 -11.56 12.48 -15.37
CA ILE A 481 -10.20 12.01 -15.69
C ILE A 481 -10.15 11.44 -17.11
N GLY A 482 -9.10 11.80 -17.84
CA GLY A 482 -8.84 11.35 -19.21
C GLY A 482 -9.69 12.00 -20.32
N GLN A 483 -10.66 12.86 -20.01
CA GLN A 483 -11.58 13.41 -21.03
C GLN A 483 -11.10 14.67 -21.75
N SER A 484 -9.99 15.29 -21.32
CA SER A 484 -9.31 16.33 -22.11
C SER A 484 -7.81 16.40 -21.80
N SER A 485 -7.08 17.22 -22.56
CA SER A 485 -5.62 17.41 -22.48
C SER A 485 -5.11 17.61 -21.05
N LEU A 486 -3.90 17.09 -20.75
CA LEU A 486 -3.18 17.31 -19.48
C LEU A 486 -3.34 18.75 -18.98
N ALA A 487 -4.10 18.88 -17.89
CA ALA A 487 -4.52 20.15 -17.33
C ALA A 487 -4.23 20.21 -15.83
N GLY A 488 -3.63 21.32 -15.41
CA GLY A 488 -3.45 21.68 -14.01
C GLY A 488 -3.92 23.10 -13.73
N THR A 489 -3.73 23.56 -12.50
CA THR A 489 -3.99 24.96 -12.14
C THR A 489 -2.67 25.74 -12.11
N GLY A 490 -2.75 27.04 -12.36
CA GLY A 490 -1.74 28.00 -11.97
C GLY A 490 -2.38 29.26 -11.39
N PHE A 491 -1.58 30.17 -10.87
CA PHE A 491 -2.05 31.47 -10.41
C PHE A 491 -1.11 32.61 -10.79
N VAL A 492 -1.71 33.74 -11.16
CA VAL A 492 -1.02 34.97 -11.53
C VAL A 492 -0.32 35.56 -10.29
N VAL A 493 0.98 35.80 -10.39
CA VAL A 493 1.80 36.45 -9.35
C VAL A 493 2.30 37.84 -9.73
N SER A 494 2.23 38.24 -11.01
CA SER A 494 2.46 39.65 -11.40
C SER A 494 1.53 40.15 -12.50
N ARG A 495 1.34 41.48 -12.52
CA ARG A 495 0.57 42.21 -13.55
C ARG A 495 1.22 42.15 -14.94
N THR A 496 2.49 41.73 -15.01
CA THR A 496 3.30 41.58 -16.22
C THR A 496 3.13 40.21 -16.91
N GLY A 497 2.27 39.33 -16.39
CA GLY A 497 2.01 38.00 -16.97
C GLY A 497 2.78 36.84 -16.33
N LEU A 498 3.41 37.04 -15.16
CA LEU A 498 4.04 35.96 -14.40
C LEU A 498 2.97 35.10 -13.68
N ILE A 499 3.09 33.77 -13.82
CA ILE A 499 2.17 32.76 -13.29
C ILE A 499 2.98 31.62 -12.65
N MET A 500 2.62 31.19 -11.43
CA MET A 500 3.16 29.98 -10.80
C MET A 500 2.28 28.76 -11.06
N THR A 501 2.89 27.59 -11.13
CA THR A 501 2.25 26.26 -11.17
C THR A 501 3.25 25.19 -10.71
N ASN A 502 2.85 23.92 -10.62
CA ASN A 502 3.80 22.83 -10.37
C ASN A 502 4.65 22.50 -11.59
N ASN A 503 5.88 22.00 -11.38
CA ASN A 503 6.71 21.48 -12.47
C ASN A 503 6.05 20.25 -13.14
N HIS A 504 5.49 19.31 -12.37
CA HIS A 504 4.85 18.09 -12.90
C HIS A 504 3.59 18.30 -13.76
N VAL A 505 3.08 19.54 -13.80
CA VAL A 505 1.96 19.99 -14.66
C VAL A 505 2.47 20.39 -16.05
N ILE A 506 3.71 20.88 -16.15
CA ILE A 506 4.30 21.39 -17.41
C ILE A 506 5.33 20.44 -18.05
N GLU A 507 5.72 19.35 -17.38
CA GLU A 507 6.67 18.35 -17.90
C GLU A 507 6.20 17.59 -19.15
N GLY A 508 7.14 16.94 -19.85
CA GLY A 508 6.91 16.18 -21.08
C GLY A 508 6.92 17.01 -22.38
N PRO A 509 6.67 16.38 -23.55
CA PRO A 509 6.63 17.06 -24.86
C PRO A 509 5.32 17.82 -25.10
N GLY A 510 5.36 18.91 -25.87
CA GLY A 510 4.19 19.74 -26.22
C GLY A 510 4.24 21.17 -25.67
N GLN A 511 3.47 22.09 -26.29
CA GLN A 511 3.41 23.50 -25.91
C GLN A 511 2.57 23.72 -24.64
N VAL A 512 3.11 24.48 -23.69
CA VAL A 512 2.37 24.99 -22.53
C VAL A 512 1.53 26.20 -22.94
N ARG A 513 0.26 26.20 -22.55
CA ARG A 513 -0.70 27.28 -22.79
C ARG A 513 -1.47 27.57 -21.50
N VAL A 514 -1.91 28.81 -21.34
CA VAL A 514 -2.70 29.27 -20.18
C VAL A 514 -4.08 29.67 -20.66
N ARG A 515 -5.13 29.19 -19.98
CA ARG A 515 -6.51 29.66 -20.17
C ARG A 515 -6.99 30.46 -18.96
N PHE A 516 -7.30 31.73 -19.20
CA PHE A 516 -7.97 32.63 -18.26
C PHE A 516 -9.47 32.41 -18.36
N GLN A 517 -10.04 31.68 -17.39
CA GLN A 517 -11.44 31.25 -17.44
C GLN A 517 -12.42 32.26 -16.82
N GLN A 518 -12.00 33.03 -15.81
CA GLN A 518 -12.82 34.03 -15.10
C GLN A 518 -12.82 35.42 -15.78
N MET A 519 -12.53 35.48 -17.08
CA MET A 519 -12.68 36.69 -17.89
C MET A 519 -13.92 36.51 -18.76
N GLY A 520 -14.67 37.60 -19.02
CA GLY A 520 -16.04 37.53 -19.58
C GLY A 520 -16.20 36.79 -20.92
N SER A 521 -15.10 36.48 -21.60
CA SER A 521 -14.98 35.34 -22.49
C SER A 521 -13.61 34.66 -22.24
N PRO A 522 -13.52 33.32 -22.23
CA PRO A 522 -12.26 32.63 -21.94
C PRO A 522 -11.14 32.99 -22.93
N LEU A 523 -9.96 33.33 -22.41
CA LEU A 523 -8.78 33.71 -23.20
C LEU A 523 -7.69 32.63 -23.06
N GLU A 524 -7.26 32.02 -24.16
CA GLU A 524 -6.19 31.01 -24.18
C GLU A 524 -4.93 31.50 -24.93
N VAL A 525 -3.82 31.67 -24.22
CA VAL A 525 -2.55 32.20 -24.74
C VAL A 525 -1.41 31.18 -24.61
N PRO A 526 -0.38 31.19 -25.48
CA PRO A 526 0.84 30.42 -25.25
C PRO A 526 1.59 30.94 -24.02
N ALA A 527 2.33 30.05 -23.35
CA ALA A 527 3.14 30.39 -22.18
C ALA A 527 4.61 29.99 -22.40
N GLN A 528 5.51 30.86 -21.97
CA GLN A 528 6.94 30.60 -21.92
C GLN A 528 7.31 30.09 -20.52
N VAL A 529 8.12 29.03 -20.42
CA VAL A 529 8.69 28.59 -19.14
C VAL A 529 9.87 29.50 -18.82
N VAL A 530 9.77 30.25 -17.72
CA VAL A 530 10.80 31.21 -17.27
C VAL A 530 11.83 30.51 -16.39
N ALA A 531 11.35 29.74 -15.41
CA ALA A 531 12.16 29.01 -14.46
C ALA A 531 11.41 27.76 -13.99
N ARG A 532 12.16 26.75 -13.50
CA ARG A 532 11.60 25.55 -12.85
C ARG A 532 12.56 25.02 -11.80
N ASP A 533 12.00 24.46 -10.74
CA ASP A 533 12.66 23.65 -9.72
C ASP A 533 11.92 22.29 -9.67
N PRO A 534 12.46 21.24 -10.31
CA PRO A 534 11.85 19.91 -10.33
C PRO A 534 11.77 19.24 -8.95
N ASP A 535 12.73 19.53 -8.06
CA ASP A 535 12.83 18.92 -6.74
C ASP A 535 11.78 19.51 -5.79
N ALA A 536 11.63 20.84 -5.77
CA ALA A 536 10.53 21.53 -5.11
C ALA A 536 9.17 21.34 -5.80
N ASP A 537 9.15 20.87 -7.05
CA ASP A 537 7.96 20.80 -7.91
C ASP A 537 7.32 22.18 -8.15
N ILE A 538 8.14 23.19 -8.47
CA ILE A 538 7.74 24.57 -8.76
C ILE A 538 8.08 24.94 -10.21
N ALA A 539 7.21 25.66 -10.90
CA ALA A 539 7.49 26.31 -12.17
C ALA A 539 6.95 27.75 -12.24
N LEU A 540 7.69 28.62 -12.92
CA LEU A 540 7.29 29.99 -13.26
C LEU A 540 7.09 30.10 -14.76
N LEU A 541 5.92 30.59 -15.16
CA LEU A 541 5.53 30.85 -16.54
C LEU A 541 5.39 32.35 -16.79
N ARG A 542 5.64 32.80 -18.02
CA ARG A 542 5.29 34.14 -18.53
C ARG A 542 4.30 34.01 -19.68
N VAL A 543 3.27 34.86 -19.68
CA VAL A 543 2.30 34.97 -20.78
C VAL A 543 2.14 36.41 -21.25
N ASP A 544 2.10 36.59 -22.57
CA ASP A 544 1.75 37.86 -23.19
C ASP A 544 0.23 37.95 -23.38
N VAL A 545 -0.40 38.94 -22.75
CA VAL A 545 -1.84 39.21 -22.87
C VAL A 545 -2.11 40.57 -23.52
N PRO A 546 -3.20 40.74 -24.29
CA PRO A 546 -3.57 42.04 -24.87
C PRO A 546 -3.68 43.15 -23.82
N ARG A 547 -3.28 44.39 -24.15
CA ARG A 547 -3.27 45.52 -23.20
C ARG A 547 -4.63 45.89 -22.58
N SER A 548 -5.74 45.39 -23.12
CA SER A 548 -7.09 45.50 -22.55
C SER A 548 -7.32 44.54 -21.37
N VAL A 549 -6.53 43.47 -21.26
CA VAL A 549 -6.61 42.43 -20.22
C VAL A 549 -5.93 42.91 -18.95
N ARG A 550 -6.71 43.26 -17.93
CA ARG A 550 -6.20 43.58 -16.59
C ARG A 550 -6.08 42.32 -15.75
N LEU A 551 -4.87 41.77 -15.68
CA LEU A 551 -4.53 40.67 -14.79
C LEU A 551 -4.72 41.05 -13.30
N LYS A 552 -5.22 40.12 -12.49
CA LYS A 552 -5.31 40.27 -11.02
C LYS A 552 -4.36 39.27 -10.34
N PRO A 553 -3.17 39.69 -9.87
CA PRO A 553 -2.30 38.81 -9.10
C PRO A 553 -2.89 38.45 -7.74
N VAL A 554 -2.67 37.21 -7.30
CA VAL A 554 -2.82 36.82 -5.89
C VAL A 554 -1.56 37.23 -5.10
N VAL A 555 -1.67 37.35 -3.78
CA VAL A 555 -0.58 37.80 -2.91
C VAL A 555 -0.06 36.62 -2.09
N LEU A 556 1.23 36.30 -2.22
CA LEU A 556 1.89 35.31 -1.36
C LEU A 556 2.00 35.84 0.09
N ALA A 557 1.78 34.97 1.06
CA ALA A 557 1.89 35.34 2.47
C ALA A 557 3.35 35.52 2.92
N SER A 558 3.58 36.55 3.73
CA SER A 558 4.84 36.82 4.44
C SER A 558 4.76 36.58 5.95
N SER A 559 3.59 36.18 6.46
CA SER A 559 3.39 35.82 7.86
C SER A 559 3.62 34.32 8.07
N GLU A 560 4.01 33.94 9.28
CA GLU A 560 3.95 32.54 9.75
C GLU A 560 2.59 31.90 9.45
N ILE A 561 2.62 30.62 9.08
CA ILE A 561 1.45 29.77 8.85
C ILE A 561 1.20 28.98 10.12
N ARG A 562 -0.05 28.82 10.55
CA ARG A 562 -0.36 28.16 11.84
C ARG A 562 -1.20 26.90 11.69
N ARG A 563 -0.92 25.88 12.50
CA ARG A 563 -1.77 24.68 12.61
C ARG A 563 -3.18 25.09 13.02
N GLY A 564 -4.20 24.56 12.34
CA GLY A 564 -5.59 24.93 12.53
C GLY A 564 -6.01 26.26 11.86
N GLU A 565 -5.14 26.90 11.07
CA GLU A 565 -5.55 28.06 10.26
C GLU A 565 -6.47 27.62 9.11
N GLU A 566 -7.65 28.24 9.01
CA GLU A 566 -8.68 27.91 8.01
C GLU A 566 -8.24 28.37 6.61
N VAL A 567 -8.26 27.43 5.67
CA VAL A 567 -7.74 27.59 4.31
C VAL A 567 -8.71 27.04 3.26
N ALA A 568 -8.50 27.45 2.01
CA ALA A 568 -9.12 26.79 0.87
C ALA A 568 -8.13 26.60 -0.29
N ALA A 569 -8.14 25.41 -0.87
CA ALA A 569 -7.44 25.08 -2.11
C ALA A 569 -8.30 25.49 -3.31
N PHE A 570 -7.77 26.34 -4.18
CA PHE A 570 -8.43 26.78 -5.41
C PHE A 570 -7.87 26.03 -6.62
N GLY A 571 -8.74 25.57 -7.51
CA GLY A 571 -8.30 24.90 -8.73
C GLY A 571 -9.36 24.76 -9.82
N TYR A 572 -8.92 24.31 -10.98
CA TYR A 572 -9.77 23.75 -12.02
C TYR A 572 -9.49 22.24 -12.10
N PRO A 573 -10.17 21.41 -11.29
CA PRO A 573 -10.15 19.96 -11.47
C PRO A 573 -10.32 19.62 -12.95
N MET A 574 -9.34 18.92 -13.49
CA MET A 574 -9.36 18.38 -14.86
C MET A 574 -9.45 19.42 -15.99
N GLY A 575 -9.13 20.70 -15.73
CA GLY A 575 -9.28 21.77 -16.71
C GLY A 575 -10.73 22.11 -17.07
N ASN A 576 -11.67 21.77 -16.18
CA ASN A 576 -13.09 22.13 -16.31
C ASN A 576 -13.27 23.65 -16.45
N ASN A 577 -14.30 24.07 -17.20
CA ASN A 577 -14.70 25.47 -17.34
C ASN A 577 -15.17 26.11 -16.02
N SER A 578 -15.55 25.30 -15.02
CA SER A 578 -15.91 25.74 -13.67
C SER A 578 -14.72 25.56 -12.71
N MET A 579 -14.31 26.65 -12.05
CA MET A 579 -13.36 26.60 -10.94
C MET A 579 -14.04 25.99 -9.71
N ILE A 580 -13.32 25.16 -8.96
CA ILE A 580 -13.76 24.59 -7.68
C ILE A 580 -12.81 25.10 -6.59
N PHE A 581 -13.34 25.36 -5.40
CA PHE A 581 -12.54 25.60 -4.21
C PHE A 581 -12.99 24.68 -3.07
N THR A 582 -12.04 24.01 -2.42
CA THR A 582 -12.30 23.08 -1.31
C THR A 582 -11.67 23.63 -0.04
N ARG A 583 -12.42 23.62 1.07
CA ARG A 583 -12.00 24.20 2.35
C ARG A 583 -11.38 23.14 3.27
N GLY A 584 -10.63 23.60 4.26
CA GLY A 584 -10.04 22.79 5.32
C GLY A 584 -9.21 23.64 6.29
N GLY A 585 -8.30 23.00 7.01
CA GLY A 585 -7.30 23.63 7.87
C GLY A 585 -5.87 23.15 7.56
N ILE A 586 -4.88 23.88 8.07
CA ILE A 586 -3.50 23.40 8.15
C ILE A 586 -3.39 22.33 9.23
N SER A 587 -3.25 21.07 8.83
CA SER A 587 -3.22 19.91 9.73
C SER A 587 -1.84 19.66 10.34
N GLY A 588 -0.76 20.12 9.71
CA GLY A 588 0.63 19.97 10.16
C GLY A 588 1.67 20.22 9.06
N TRP A 589 2.87 19.66 9.24
CA TRP A 589 3.98 19.70 8.28
C TRP A 589 4.60 18.30 8.10
N THR A 590 5.20 18.03 6.94
CA THR A 590 6.06 16.84 6.74
C THR A 590 7.51 17.11 7.17
N ALA A 591 8.33 16.05 7.22
CA ALA A 591 9.78 16.15 7.46
C ALA A 591 10.55 16.92 6.35
N GLN A 592 9.90 17.24 5.23
CA GLN A 592 10.44 18.00 4.09
C GLN A 592 9.83 19.42 3.99
N ASP A 593 9.29 19.94 5.10
CA ASP A 593 8.62 21.24 5.22
C ASP A 593 7.48 21.44 4.20
N MET A 594 6.67 20.41 3.98
CA MET A 594 5.45 20.51 3.17
C MET A 594 4.22 20.67 4.07
N LEU A 595 3.32 21.61 3.74
CA LEU A 595 2.07 21.81 4.48
C LEU A 595 1.16 20.59 4.31
N LEU A 596 0.76 19.95 5.41
CA LEU A 596 -0.33 18.98 5.45
C LEU A 596 -1.66 19.73 5.60
N VAL A 597 -2.66 19.40 4.78
CA VAL A 597 -4.01 19.98 4.83
C VAL A 597 -5.09 18.90 4.76
N ASP A 598 -6.23 19.13 5.41
CA ASP A 598 -7.42 18.25 5.31
C ASP A 598 -8.39 18.67 4.18
N CYS A 599 -8.02 19.69 3.39
CA CYS A 599 -8.74 20.08 2.18
C CYS A 599 -8.89 18.90 1.21
N LEU A 600 -10.06 18.75 0.59
CA LEU A 600 -10.27 17.79 -0.49
C LEU A 600 -9.42 18.17 -1.73
N ILE A 601 -8.25 17.55 -1.89
CA ILE A 601 -7.36 17.72 -3.04
C ILE A 601 -7.65 16.64 -4.09
N ASN A 602 -7.95 17.08 -5.31
CA ASN A 602 -8.15 16.23 -6.49
C ASN A 602 -7.18 16.61 -7.62
N PRO A 603 -6.88 15.72 -8.58
CA PRO A 603 -6.14 16.05 -9.80
C PRO A 603 -6.70 17.28 -10.52
N GLY A 604 -5.81 18.21 -10.86
CA GLY A 604 -6.15 19.54 -11.37
C GLY A 604 -6.12 20.66 -10.32
N ASN A 605 -6.21 20.36 -9.03
CA ASN A 605 -5.84 21.33 -7.98
C ASN A 605 -4.32 21.56 -7.91
N SER A 606 -3.50 20.64 -8.45
CA SER A 606 -2.04 20.80 -8.60
C SER A 606 -1.68 22.13 -9.24
N GLY A 607 -0.74 22.87 -8.64
CA GLY A 607 -0.31 24.19 -9.05
C GLY A 607 -1.28 25.32 -8.65
N GLY A 608 -2.41 24.98 -8.01
CA GLY A 608 -3.40 25.93 -7.50
C GLY A 608 -3.02 26.53 -6.14
N PRO A 609 -3.48 27.74 -5.82
CA PRO A 609 -3.14 28.40 -4.57
C PRO A 609 -4.01 27.87 -3.41
N LEU A 610 -3.35 27.53 -2.31
CA LEU A 610 -3.95 27.34 -1.00
C LEU A 610 -4.01 28.70 -0.30
N CYS A 611 -5.20 29.27 -0.11
CA CYS A 611 -5.38 30.63 0.43
C CYS A 611 -5.97 30.65 1.84
N ASP A 612 -5.65 31.69 2.61
CA ASP A 612 -6.30 32.01 3.90
C ASP A 612 -7.64 32.77 3.74
N LEU A 613 -8.32 33.01 4.86
CA LEU A 613 -9.48 33.92 4.99
C LEU A 613 -9.22 35.41 4.64
N SER A 614 -8.05 35.75 4.12
CA SER A 614 -7.72 37.07 3.58
C SER A 614 -7.44 37.02 2.07
N GLY A 615 -7.54 35.83 1.44
CA GLY A 615 -7.15 35.57 0.07
C GLY A 615 -5.65 35.77 -0.21
N ARG A 616 -4.81 35.56 0.82
CA ARG A 616 -3.35 35.45 0.71
C ARG A 616 -2.99 33.97 0.53
N VAL A 617 -2.08 33.68 -0.38
CA VAL A 617 -1.60 32.32 -0.64
C VAL A 617 -0.67 31.89 0.48
N LEU A 618 -1.05 30.87 1.25
CA LEU A 618 -0.20 30.21 2.25
C LEU A 618 0.67 29.12 1.63
N GLY A 619 0.27 28.56 0.47
CA GLY A 619 1.08 27.62 -0.29
C GLY A 619 0.51 27.26 -1.66
N MET A 620 1.21 26.41 -2.41
CA MET A 620 0.78 25.89 -3.71
C MET A 620 0.55 24.38 -3.61
N VAL A 621 -0.67 23.93 -3.90
CA VAL A 621 -1.06 22.52 -3.82
C VAL A 621 -0.21 21.68 -4.78
N THR A 622 0.28 20.52 -4.34
CA THR A 622 1.02 19.54 -5.15
C THR A 622 0.48 18.12 -4.98
N ALA A 623 0.74 17.28 -5.96
CA ALA A 623 0.34 15.87 -6.01
C ALA A 623 1.44 14.88 -5.56
N LYS A 624 2.57 15.34 -4.99
CA LYS A 624 3.58 14.47 -4.32
C LYS A 624 3.01 13.87 -3.00
N SER A 625 1.92 13.12 -3.09
CA SER A 625 1.25 12.49 -1.95
C SER A 625 2.08 11.34 -1.38
N VAL A 626 2.39 11.41 -0.09
CA VAL A 626 2.96 10.28 0.65
C VAL A 626 1.81 9.29 0.91
N ASN A 627 1.89 8.12 0.27
CA ASN A 627 1.10 6.92 0.53
C ASN A 627 -0.44 7.11 0.55
N THR A 628 -1.05 7.12 -0.64
CA THR A 628 -2.50 7.32 -0.88
C THR A 628 -3.42 6.18 -0.42
N ARG A 629 -2.91 5.17 0.31
CA ARG A 629 -3.67 3.98 0.75
C ARG A 629 -4.61 4.21 1.93
N SER A 630 -4.79 5.47 2.36
CA SER A 630 -5.79 5.85 3.36
C SER A 630 -6.96 6.59 2.72
N VAL A 631 -8.20 6.27 3.12
CA VAL A 631 -9.42 6.94 2.62
C VAL A 631 -9.40 8.44 2.95
N ASN A 632 -8.73 8.77 4.07
CA ASN A 632 -8.59 10.10 4.68
C ASN A 632 -7.15 10.66 4.51
N SER A 633 -6.60 10.58 3.30
CA SER A 633 -5.27 11.14 2.98
C SER A 633 -5.26 12.68 3.12
N TYR A 634 -4.34 13.24 3.90
CA TYR A 634 -4.06 14.68 3.88
C TYR A 634 -3.57 15.11 2.48
N GLY A 635 -4.04 16.28 2.02
CA GLY A 635 -3.45 16.99 0.90
C GLY A 635 -2.11 17.61 1.28
N LEU A 636 -1.30 17.96 0.27
CA LEU A 636 0.01 18.60 0.45
C LEU A 636 0.13 19.90 -0.34
N ALA A 637 0.79 20.89 0.25
CA ALA A 637 1.12 22.14 -0.42
C ALA A 637 2.54 22.64 -0.09
N ILE A 638 3.20 23.21 -1.09
CA ILE A 638 4.52 23.87 -1.00
C ILE A 638 4.33 25.20 -0.24
N PRO A 639 5.02 25.49 0.88
CA PRO A 639 4.80 26.72 1.64
C PRO A 639 5.12 28.00 0.85
N ALA A 640 4.38 29.08 1.16
CA ALA A 640 4.59 30.40 0.53
C ALA A 640 5.99 31.00 0.77
N ALA A 641 6.74 30.54 1.79
CA ALA A 641 8.15 30.92 1.97
C ALA A 641 9.01 30.45 0.79
N ARG A 642 9.02 29.14 0.52
CA ARG A 642 9.73 28.52 -0.60
C ARG A 642 9.29 29.05 -1.97
N LEU A 643 8.00 29.39 -2.12
CA LEU A 643 7.49 30.05 -3.33
C LEU A 643 8.05 31.47 -3.50
N ARG A 644 8.16 32.25 -2.42
CA ARG A 644 8.79 33.58 -2.45
C ARG A 644 10.29 33.49 -2.72
N GLU A 645 11.01 32.60 -2.04
CA GLU A 645 12.44 32.35 -2.27
C GLU A 645 12.73 32.00 -3.74
N PHE A 646 11.92 31.10 -4.32
CA PHE A 646 12.04 30.75 -5.74
C PHE A 646 11.74 31.94 -6.68
N LEU A 647 10.76 32.78 -6.38
CA LEU A 647 10.49 34.00 -7.16
C LEU A 647 11.62 35.04 -6.99
N GLU A 648 12.10 35.26 -5.77
CA GLU A 648 13.16 36.22 -5.44
C GLU A 648 14.50 35.81 -6.10
N ALA A 649 14.80 34.51 -6.17
CA ALA A 649 15.98 33.99 -6.85
C ALA A 649 15.93 34.09 -8.40
N ASN A 650 14.74 34.22 -9.00
CA ASN A 650 14.56 34.17 -10.46
C ASN A 650 14.02 35.47 -11.10
N PHE A 651 13.30 36.32 -10.38
CA PHE A 651 12.61 37.50 -10.93
C PHE A 651 12.33 38.61 -9.89
N VAL A 652 13.37 39.35 -9.50
CA VAL A 652 13.30 40.38 -8.42
C VAL A 652 12.37 41.56 -8.74
N ASP A 653 12.40 42.09 -9.96
CA ASP A 653 11.89 43.45 -10.26
C ASP A 653 10.37 43.57 -10.48
N GLU A 654 9.67 42.46 -10.73
CA GLU A 654 8.25 42.48 -11.13
C GLU A 654 7.27 41.98 -10.05
N ILE A 655 7.73 41.57 -8.87
CA ILE A 655 6.86 41.02 -7.81
C ILE A 655 6.09 42.15 -7.10
N PRO A 656 4.74 42.07 -6.98
CA PRO A 656 3.96 43.00 -6.18
C PRO A 656 4.34 42.93 -4.70
N ARG A 657 5.16 43.88 -4.22
CA ARG A 657 5.45 44.05 -2.78
C ARG A 657 4.14 44.16 -2.00
N SER A 658 4.05 43.43 -0.89
CA SER A 658 2.84 43.21 -0.09
C SER A 658 1.98 44.47 0.12
N THR A 659 0.98 44.66 -0.75
CA THR A 659 -0.13 45.58 -0.48
C THR A 659 -1.04 44.88 0.51
N SER A 660 -1.09 45.37 1.74
CA SER A 660 -1.89 44.77 2.81
C SER A 660 -3.35 44.62 2.39
N TYR A 661 -3.86 43.38 2.32
CA TYR A 661 -5.31 43.12 2.29
C TYR A 661 -5.89 43.60 3.62
N SER A 662 -6.39 44.83 3.63
CA SER A 662 -6.81 45.52 4.84
C SER A 662 -8.12 44.93 5.36
N ARG A 663 -8.00 44.16 6.47
CA ARG A 663 -9.04 43.38 7.17
C ARG A 663 -9.26 41.98 6.57
N ARG A 664 -9.18 40.96 7.43
CA ARG A 664 -9.63 39.57 7.16
C ARG A 664 -11.09 39.57 6.70
N THR A 665 -11.33 39.16 5.46
CA THR A 665 -12.67 38.92 4.91
C THR A 665 -13.18 37.57 5.41
N LYS A 666 -13.87 37.56 6.57
CA LYS A 666 -14.48 36.37 7.21
C LYS A 666 -15.64 35.73 6.39
N ASN A 667 -15.52 35.65 5.07
CA ASN A 667 -16.51 35.11 4.17
C ASN A 667 -15.81 34.58 2.90
N TRP A 668 -15.78 33.26 2.74
CA TRP A 668 -15.20 32.59 1.59
C TRP A 668 -15.77 33.00 0.23
N LYS A 669 -17.00 33.54 0.16
CA LYS A 669 -17.51 34.11 -1.09
C LYS A 669 -16.66 35.31 -1.53
N LEU A 670 -16.34 36.22 -0.61
CA LEU A 670 -15.52 37.39 -0.91
C LEU A 670 -14.08 36.98 -1.26
N VAL A 671 -13.53 35.98 -0.57
CA VAL A 671 -12.21 35.40 -0.90
C VAL A 671 -12.24 34.77 -2.30
N ASN A 672 -13.30 34.04 -2.66
CA ASN A 672 -13.48 33.51 -4.01
C ASN A 672 -13.56 34.63 -5.07
N ASP A 673 -14.42 35.63 -4.87
CA ASP A 673 -14.58 36.78 -5.78
C ASP A 673 -13.27 37.59 -5.97
N GLN A 674 -12.38 37.56 -4.96
CA GLN A 674 -11.05 38.18 -4.94
C GLN A 674 -9.98 37.31 -5.65
N VAL A 675 -9.89 36.03 -5.30
CA VAL A 675 -8.82 35.11 -5.71
C VAL A 675 -9.06 34.54 -7.11
N SER A 676 -10.28 34.09 -7.40
CA SER A 676 -10.63 33.37 -8.64
C SER A 676 -10.18 34.06 -9.96
N PRO A 677 -10.19 35.40 -10.12
CA PRO A 677 -9.75 36.02 -11.38
C PRO A 677 -8.24 35.99 -11.59
N GLY A 678 -7.47 35.60 -10.57
CA GLY A 678 -6.04 35.31 -10.65
C GLY A 678 -5.71 33.83 -10.86
N VAL A 679 -6.69 32.93 -10.78
CA VAL A 679 -6.51 31.47 -10.92
C VAL A 679 -6.79 31.06 -12.36
N VAL A 680 -5.87 30.31 -12.97
CA VAL A 680 -5.88 29.95 -14.40
C VAL A 680 -5.75 28.44 -14.62
N ILE A 681 -6.22 27.97 -15.77
CA ILE A 681 -5.98 26.58 -16.23
C ILE A 681 -4.65 26.57 -16.98
N ILE A 682 -3.73 25.69 -16.58
CA ILE A 682 -2.54 25.34 -17.37
C ILE A 682 -2.90 24.17 -18.26
N LEU A 683 -2.61 24.28 -19.56
CA LEU A 683 -2.92 23.28 -20.58
C LEU A 683 -1.65 22.89 -21.31
N LYS A 684 -1.51 21.60 -21.62
CA LYS A 684 -0.46 21.10 -22.49
C LYS A 684 -1.06 20.55 -23.78
N LYS A 685 -0.65 21.09 -24.94
CA LYS A 685 -1.10 20.65 -26.27
C LYS A 685 0.09 20.15 -27.08
N ASN A 686 -0.11 19.01 -27.73
CA ASN A 686 0.84 18.43 -28.70
C ASN A 686 0.67 19.08 -30.07
#